data_AF-Q4SFH1-F1
#
_entry.id   AF-Q4SFH1-F1
#
_cell.length_a   1.000
_cell.length_b   1.000
_cell.length_c   1.000
_cell.angle_alpha   90.00
_cell.angle_beta   90.00
_cell.angle_gamma   90.00
#
_symmetry.space_group_name_H-M   'P 1'
#
loop_
_entity.id
_entity.type
_entity.pdbx_description
1 polymer ?
#
loop_
_entity_poly.entity_id
_entity_poly.type
_entity_poly.pdbx_seq_one_letter_code
_entity_poly.pdbx_strand_id
1 'polypeptide(L)'
;DRDPAVFHHIFHFYKSGVLWIVREMCPIHLEEEIDYWGLSLKDTPFCCWTVFQEKVDEIKDNLKVDLELRAEVEVKYDNEGFKNMLFGNVRNSLWDIVENPYSSTLAKAFSVLSSLLVLFSIVAMALNTVKELQKYNIYGRTHMEWVEIITIVFFTFEYFIRLVTTPNIKMFLKSGLNFVDMVAVVPYFVQIVFEAVTGVKDLNQQEERRTMVRMSRVGHVLKVVKLMRIFRILKLARHSTGMRAFGFTLRQCYHQSSCILLFIAMGISTFSALLYSAERETEGSPISSIPDAWWWAAVTISTVGYGDVVPVSVLGRIVAFTCISFGIILNGMPISFLFNKFSDYYAKLKAQERPMMRNAKAKTVLLVVVALVLLVLHLFKDLRADKKSAHLRAGVSKGNRAITTVTRHKRLWPRCKRNTAVFNITGFGSLPENIKDFLYYRHCRHFPMLLDVPDKCGGAAKSAEVFLLLVVKSSPLNYDRREVLRKTWAAERLHKGVWIRRIFISGTRGEGHEKRRTNSLLELEQREYRDILQWDFSDSFYNLTLKQILFLEWMERNCPGARFLLNGDDDVFAHTDNMVEYLQSLRGNDGSQHLFTGYLIQGHGPVRWKESKYYIPAEIHKEDSYFPYCGGGGCSPYLPTQPRSYTTCPIPFPFIPLMMRTWGCVWPKPDSVLLHIQAFGLWD
;
A
#
# COMPACT_ATOMS: atom_id res chain seq x y z
N ASP A 1 -18.15 -41.97 -16.68
CA ASP A 1 -18.01 -40.63 -17.29
C ASP A 1 -18.56 -39.48 -16.42
N ARG A 2 -18.88 -39.72 -15.14
CA ARG A 2 -19.41 -38.73 -14.19
C ARG A 2 -18.62 -38.83 -12.88
N ASP A 3 -18.75 -37.86 -11.98
CA ASP A 3 -18.00 -37.84 -10.72
C ASP A 3 -18.45 -39.00 -9.80
N PRO A 4 -17.55 -39.96 -9.48
CA PRO A 4 -17.89 -41.10 -8.63
C PRO A 4 -18.20 -40.71 -7.17
N ALA A 5 -17.68 -39.57 -6.70
CA ALA A 5 -17.92 -39.10 -5.34
C ALA A 5 -19.37 -38.65 -5.15
N VAL A 6 -19.95 -37.96 -6.15
CA VAL A 6 -21.35 -37.50 -6.12
C VAL A 6 -22.31 -38.68 -6.17
N PHE A 7 -21.99 -39.70 -7.00
CA PHE A 7 -22.85 -40.86 -7.20
C PHE A 7 -23.15 -41.63 -5.90
N HIS A 8 -22.20 -41.69 -4.96
CA HIS A 8 -22.42 -42.34 -3.66
C HIS A 8 -23.60 -41.72 -2.89
N HIS A 9 -23.72 -40.39 -2.93
CA HIS A 9 -24.80 -39.66 -2.25
C HIS A 9 -26.13 -39.78 -2.97
N ILE A 10 -26.09 -39.84 -4.30
CA ILE A 10 -27.27 -40.08 -5.15
C ILE A 10 -27.82 -41.49 -4.89
N PHE A 11 -26.95 -42.50 -4.84
CA PHE A 11 -27.35 -43.86 -4.51
C PHE A 11 -27.95 -43.95 -3.09
N HIS A 12 -27.37 -43.24 -2.12
CA HIS A 12 -27.92 -43.18 -0.77
C HIS A 12 -29.29 -42.49 -0.74
N PHE A 13 -29.49 -41.43 -1.54
CA PHE A 13 -30.78 -40.76 -1.67
C PHE A 13 -31.89 -41.74 -2.08
N TYR A 14 -31.66 -42.59 -3.09
CA TYR A 14 -32.64 -43.61 -3.49
C TYR A 14 -32.91 -44.67 -2.42
N LYS A 15 -32.02 -44.84 -1.43
CA LYS A 15 -32.23 -45.74 -0.29
C LYS A 15 -32.89 -45.08 0.91
N SER A 16 -32.55 -43.82 1.20
CA SER A 16 -32.98 -43.12 2.42
C SER A 16 -34.09 -42.09 2.20
N GLY A 17 -34.37 -41.70 0.96
CA GLY A 17 -35.32 -40.64 0.61
C GLY A 17 -34.87 -39.22 1.01
N VAL A 18 -33.61 -39.05 1.41
CA VAL A 18 -33.04 -37.77 1.90
C VAL A 18 -31.75 -37.48 1.15
N LEU A 19 -31.68 -36.30 0.53
CA LEU A 19 -30.50 -35.88 -0.23
C LEU A 19 -29.55 -35.10 0.69
N TRP A 20 -28.33 -35.61 0.86
CA TRP A 20 -27.31 -34.98 1.70
C TRP A 20 -26.37 -34.14 0.84
N ILE A 21 -26.16 -32.89 1.22
CA ILE A 21 -25.23 -31.99 0.51
C ILE A 21 -23.80 -32.23 0.99
N VAL A 22 -22.90 -32.41 0.03
CA VAL A 22 -21.46 -32.52 0.27
C VAL A 22 -20.84 -31.14 0.32
N ARG A 23 -20.25 -30.77 1.46
CA ARG A 23 -19.65 -29.44 1.67
C ARG A 23 -18.31 -29.23 0.98
N GLU A 24 -17.63 -30.30 0.63
CA GLU A 24 -16.26 -30.28 0.08
C GLU A 24 -16.21 -30.18 -1.45
N MET A 25 -17.36 -30.30 -2.12
CA MET A 25 -17.47 -30.18 -3.59
C MET A 25 -17.93 -28.79 -4.02
N CYS A 26 -17.61 -28.42 -5.26
CA CYS A 26 -18.08 -27.17 -5.87
C CYS A 26 -19.62 -27.17 -5.93
N PRO A 27 -20.30 -26.18 -5.33
CA PRO A 27 -21.76 -26.14 -5.30
C PRO A 27 -22.42 -26.13 -6.69
N ILE A 28 -21.83 -25.44 -7.66
CA ILE A 28 -22.32 -25.40 -9.05
C ILE A 28 -22.23 -26.78 -9.70
N HIS A 29 -21.11 -27.49 -9.50
CA HIS A 29 -20.94 -28.83 -10.05
C HIS A 29 -21.92 -29.83 -9.42
N LEU A 30 -22.19 -29.69 -8.12
CA LEU A 30 -23.18 -30.52 -7.45
C LEU A 30 -24.61 -30.24 -7.95
N GLU A 31 -24.94 -28.98 -8.24
CA GLU A 31 -26.22 -28.59 -8.86
C GLU A 31 -26.38 -29.23 -10.25
N GLU A 32 -25.34 -29.21 -11.09
CA GLU A 32 -25.33 -29.85 -12.42
C GLU A 32 -25.52 -31.37 -12.35
N GLU A 33 -24.90 -32.04 -11.37
CA GLU A 33 -25.08 -33.47 -11.17
C GLU A 33 -26.50 -33.78 -10.67
N ILE A 34 -27.01 -33.06 -9.66
CA ILE A 34 -28.38 -33.25 -9.16
C ILE A 34 -29.40 -33.10 -10.29
N ASP A 35 -29.25 -32.07 -11.13
CA ASP A 35 -30.13 -31.83 -12.29
C ASP A 35 -30.01 -32.95 -13.34
N TYR A 36 -28.78 -33.41 -13.64
CA TYR A 36 -28.55 -34.53 -14.56
C TYR A 36 -29.24 -35.83 -14.11
N TRP A 37 -29.20 -36.12 -12.81
CA TRP A 37 -29.86 -37.30 -12.24
C TRP A 37 -31.37 -37.10 -12.01
N GLY A 38 -31.93 -35.94 -12.40
CA GLY A 38 -33.35 -35.63 -12.31
C GLY A 38 -33.85 -35.46 -10.87
N LEU A 39 -32.94 -35.15 -9.94
CA LEU A 39 -33.26 -34.97 -8.53
C LEU A 39 -33.64 -33.53 -8.24
N SER A 40 -34.51 -33.33 -7.25
CA SER A 40 -34.91 -32.00 -6.82
C SER A 40 -34.18 -31.63 -5.54
N LEU A 41 -33.63 -30.41 -5.50
CA LEU A 41 -33.08 -29.84 -4.28
C LEU A 41 -34.12 -29.67 -3.15
N LYS A 42 -35.42 -29.83 -3.45
CA LYS A 42 -36.51 -29.83 -2.44
C LYS A 42 -36.50 -31.05 -1.53
N ASP A 43 -35.85 -32.14 -1.94
CA ASP A 43 -35.75 -33.39 -1.14
C ASP A 43 -34.61 -33.34 -0.12
N THR A 44 -33.97 -32.18 -0.01
CA THR A 44 -32.92 -31.88 0.96
C THR A 44 -33.53 -31.24 2.21
N PRO A 45 -33.03 -31.55 3.42
CA PRO A 45 -33.47 -30.86 4.64
C PRO A 45 -33.30 -29.33 4.53
N PHE A 46 -34.29 -28.58 5.00
CA PHE A 46 -34.36 -27.11 4.85
C PHE A 46 -33.07 -26.38 5.27
N CYS A 47 -32.45 -26.77 6.38
CA CYS A 47 -31.21 -26.15 6.85
C CYS A 47 -30.03 -26.35 5.91
N CYS A 48 -29.94 -27.50 5.25
CA CYS A 48 -28.86 -27.80 4.30
C CYS A 48 -29.15 -27.12 2.96
N TRP A 49 -30.40 -27.12 2.53
CA TRP A 49 -30.85 -26.45 1.31
C TRP A 49 -30.56 -24.95 1.35
N THR A 50 -30.92 -24.24 2.43
CA THR A 50 -30.70 -22.80 2.55
C THR A 50 -29.21 -22.44 2.47
N VAL A 51 -28.35 -23.17 3.21
CA VAL A 51 -26.89 -22.91 3.21
C VAL A 51 -26.26 -23.22 1.85
N PHE A 52 -26.77 -24.22 1.14
CA PHE A 52 -26.29 -24.55 -0.20
C PHE A 52 -26.71 -23.53 -1.24
N GLN A 53 -27.99 -23.13 -1.24
CA GLN A 53 -28.51 -22.09 -2.13
C GLN A 53 -27.76 -20.78 -1.92
N GLU A 54 -27.56 -20.34 -0.67
CA GLU A 54 -26.79 -19.13 -0.36
C GLU A 54 -25.36 -19.19 -0.95
N LYS A 55 -24.69 -20.34 -0.84
CA LYS A 55 -23.36 -20.55 -1.45
C LYS A 55 -23.39 -20.58 -2.98
N VAL A 56 -24.42 -21.20 -3.58
CA VAL A 56 -24.57 -21.24 -5.04
C VAL A 56 -24.79 -19.83 -5.58
N ASP A 57 -25.69 -19.07 -4.96
CA ASP A 57 -25.98 -17.68 -5.31
C ASP A 57 -24.75 -16.80 -5.14
N GLU A 58 -24.00 -16.94 -4.03
CA GLU A 58 -22.74 -16.23 -3.80
C GLU A 58 -21.71 -16.51 -4.91
N ILE A 59 -21.54 -17.77 -5.31
CA ILE A 59 -20.59 -18.14 -6.38
C ILE A 59 -21.08 -17.63 -7.74
N LYS A 60 -22.38 -17.75 -8.05
CA LYS A 60 -22.97 -17.24 -9.30
C LYS A 60 -22.81 -15.72 -9.41
N ASP A 61 -23.06 -14.99 -8.33
CA ASP A 61 -22.84 -13.54 -8.27
C ASP A 61 -21.37 -13.18 -8.42
N ASN A 62 -20.46 -13.88 -7.72
CA ASN A 62 -19.02 -13.67 -7.87
C ASN A 62 -18.54 -13.94 -9.30
N LEU A 63 -19.06 -14.99 -9.94
CA LEU A 63 -18.73 -15.34 -11.33
C LEU A 63 -19.27 -14.29 -12.31
N LYS A 64 -20.51 -13.83 -12.12
CA LYS A 64 -21.11 -12.75 -12.92
C LYS A 64 -20.28 -11.48 -12.84
N VAL A 65 -19.84 -11.12 -11.63
CA VAL A 65 -18.99 -9.96 -11.40
C VAL A 65 -17.62 -10.14 -12.06
N ASP A 66 -17.02 -11.33 -11.97
CA ASP A 66 -15.76 -11.65 -12.66
C ASP A 66 -15.91 -11.57 -14.19
N LEU A 67 -17.04 -12.01 -14.73
CA LEU A 67 -17.39 -11.89 -16.14
C LEU A 67 -17.56 -10.43 -16.56
N GLU A 68 -18.26 -9.61 -15.79
CA GLU A 68 -18.41 -8.17 -16.05
C GLU A 68 -17.06 -7.44 -16.00
N LEU A 69 -16.22 -7.78 -15.01
CA LEU A 69 -14.87 -7.24 -14.89
C LEU A 69 -13.98 -7.63 -16.09
N ARG A 70 -14.03 -8.91 -16.49
CA ARG A 70 -13.33 -9.40 -17.69
C ARG A 70 -13.85 -8.74 -18.94
N ALA A 71 -15.16 -8.57 -19.11
CA ALA A 71 -15.74 -7.89 -20.26
C ALA A 71 -15.28 -6.43 -20.34
N GLU A 72 -15.15 -5.72 -19.20
CA GLU A 72 -14.61 -4.35 -19.19
C GLU A 72 -13.14 -4.29 -19.64
N VAL A 73 -12.37 -5.37 -19.45
CA VAL A 73 -10.98 -5.52 -19.94
C VAL A 73 -10.90 -6.06 -21.37
N GLU A 74 -11.77 -7.01 -21.75
CA GLU A 74 -11.77 -7.75 -23.03
C GLU A 74 -12.47 -7.01 -24.17
N VAL A 75 -13.46 -6.14 -23.88
CA VAL A 75 -14.12 -5.28 -24.90
C VAL A 75 -13.10 -4.38 -25.64
N LYS A 76 -11.84 -4.31 -25.19
CA LYS A 76 -10.75 -3.65 -25.90
C LYS A 76 -10.07 -4.48 -27.02
N TYR A 77 -10.44 -5.73 -27.27
CA TYR A 77 -9.68 -6.62 -28.18
C TYR A 77 -10.45 -7.21 -29.37
N ASP A 78 -11.69 -6.81 -29.62
CA ASP A 78 -12.42 -7.32 -30.78
C ASP A 78 -12.03 -6.61 -32.08
N ASN A 79 -11.00 -7.14 -32.74
CA ASN A 79 -10.52 -6.71 -34.05
C ASN A 79 -11.55 -6.95 -35.18
N GLU A 80 -12.61 -7.75 -34.95
CA GLU A 80 -13.60 -8.06 -35.99
C GLU A 80 -14.46 -6.85 -36.34
N GLY A 81 -14.76 -5.99 -35.36
CA GLY A 81 -15.53 -4.77 -35.56
C GLY A 81 -14.89 -3.79 -36.57
N PHE A 82 -13.56 -3.81 -36.71
CA PHE A 82 -12.83 -2.90 -37.60
C PHE A 82 -12.72 -3.40 -39.05
N LYS A 83 -12.89 -4.71 -39.30
CA LYS A 83 -12.69 -5.31 -40.64
C LYS A 83 -13.66 -4.76 -41.70
N ASN A 84 -14.89 -4.42 -41.29
CA ASN A 84 -15.95 -3.95 -42.20
C ASN A 84 -16.04 -2.41 -42.30
N MET A 85 -15.06 -1.67 -41.77
CA MET A 85 -15.09 -0.20 -41.71
C MET A 85 -14.13 0.45 -42.70
N LEU A 86 -14.46 1.66 -43.15
CA LEU A 86 -13.58 2.50 -43.96
C LEU A 86 -12.25 2.73 -43.21
N PHE A 87 -11.13 2.46 -43.88
CA PHE A 87 -9.79 2.49 -43.30
C PHE A 87 -9.63 1.66 -42.02
N GLY A 88 -10.29 0.49 -41.94
CA GLY A 88 -10.30 -0.38 -40.76
C GLY A 88 -8.94 -0.60 -40.08
N ASN A 89 -7.89 -0.86 -40.86
CA ASN A 89 -6.53 -1.07 -40.32
C ASN A 89 -5.94 0.20 -39.67
N VAL A 90 -6.12 1.37 -40.31
CA VAL A 90 -5.64 2.65 -39.77
C VAL A 90 -6.45 3.04 -38.53
N ARG A 91 -7.77 2.83 -38.59
CA ARG A 91 -8.70 3.08 -37.49
C ARG A 91 -8.37 2.23 -36.26
N ASN A 92 -8.10 0.94 -36.48
CA ASN A 92 -7.70 0.01 -35.41
C ASN A 92 -6.36 0.41 -34.79
N SER A 93 -5.36 0.76 -35.62
CA SER A 93 -4.06 1.21 -35.12
C SER A 93 -4.17 2.51 -34.30
N LEU A 94 -4.99 3.48 -34.74
CA LEU A 94 -5.24 4.71 -33.99
C LEU A 94 -6.03 4.46 -32.70
N TRP A 95 -7.04 3.58 -32.74
CA TRP A 95 -7.78 3.14 -31.56
C TRP A 95 -6.85 2.53 -30.52
N ASP A 96 -5.96 1.63 -30.94
CA ASP A 96 -4.95 1.00 -30.09
C ASP A 96 -3.99 2.02 -29.47
N ILE A 97 -3.60 3.07 -30.19
CA ILE A 97 -2.72 4.13 -29.66
C ILE A 97 -3.42 4.95 -28.57
N VAL A 98 -4.70 5.26 -28.75
CA VAL A 98 -5.42 6.23 -27.90
C VAL A 98 -6.14 5.57 -26.73
N GLU A 99 -6.55 4.31 -26.87
CA GLU A 99 -7.36 3.58 -25.90
C GLU A 99 -6.55 2.50 -25.15
N ASN A 100 -5.50 1.93 -25.75
CA ASN A 100 -4.67 0.89 -25.15
C ASN A 100 -3.22 1.37 -24.88
N PRO A 101 -2.89 1.79 -23.65
CA PRO A 101 -1.55 2.29 -23.32
C PRO A 101 -0.43 1.24 -23.43
N TYR A 102 -0.78 -0.05 -23.57
CA TYR A 102 0.16 -1.16 -23.67
C TYR A 102 0.38 -1.65 -25.11
N SER A 103 -0.38 -1.14 -26.09
CA SER A 103 -0.29 -1.59 -27.49
C SER A 103 1.07 -1.26 -28.12
N SER A 104 1.57 -0.05 -27.90
CA SER A 104 2.82 0.43 -28.47
C SER A 104 3.54 1.43 -27.56
N THR A 105 4.81 1.70 -27.85
CA THR A 105 5.57 2.75 -27.16
C THR A 105 4.96 4.13 -27.39
N LEU A 106 4.39 4.38 -28.57
CA LEU A 106 3.66 5.59 -28.92
C LEU A 106 2.37 5.72 -28.09
N ALA A 107 1.61 4.64 -27.93
CA ALA A 107 0.41 4.60 -27.09
C ALA A 107 0.74 4.92 -25.62
N LYS A 108 1.83 4.37 -25.12
CA LYS A 108 2.31 4.64 -23.77
C LYS A 108 2.72 6.10 -23.58
N ALA A 109 3.43 6.67 -24.56
CA ALA A 109 3.81 8.09 -24.54
C ALA A 109 2.57 9.00 -24.58
N PHE A 110 1.58 8.66 -25.42
CA PHE A 110 0.32 9.39 -25.52
C PHE A 110 -0.48 9.36 -24.20
N SER A 111 -0.61 8.19 -23.56
CA SER A 111 -1.30 8.05 -22.26
C SER A 111 -0.59 8.82 -21.13
N VAL A 112 0.75 8.79 -21.08
CA VAL A 112 1.54 9.56 -20.11
C VAL A 112 1.38 11.07 -20.35
N LEU A 113 1.43 11.52 -21.61
CA LEU A 113 1.22 12.93 -21.97
C LEU A 113 -0.19 13.41 -21.58
N SER A 114 -1.22 12.63 -21.91
CA SER A 114 -2.61 12.93 -21.52
C SER A 114 -2.76 13.04 -20.00
N SER A 115 -2.19 12.11 -19.24
CA SER A 115 -2.20 12.14 -17.76
C SER A 115 -1.55 13.40 -17.19
N LEU A 116 -0.41 13.80 -17.74
CA LEU A 116 0.32 14.99 -17.29
C LEU A 116 -0.41 16.29 -17.65
N LEU A 117 -1.01 16.38 -18.84
CA LEU A 117 -1.80 17.54 -19.24
C LEU A 117 -3.04 17.72 -18.35
N VAL A 118 -3.65 16.62 -17.87
CA VAL A 118 -4.71 16.69 -16.84
C VAL A 118 -4.18 17.33 -15.56
N LEU A 119 -3.02 16.88 -15.05
CA LEU A 119 -2.41 17.47 -13.87
C LEU A 119 -2.08 18.96 -14.05
N PHE A 120 -1.48 19.36 -15.18
CA PHE A 120 -1.22 20.77 -15.47
C PHE A 120 -2.49 21.60 -15.57
N SER A 121 -3.55 21.04 -16.15
CA SER A 121 -4.83 21.72 -16.25
C SER A 121 -5.44 22.01 -14.87
N ILE A 122 -5.29 21.10 -13.90
CA ILE A 122 -5.75 21.28 -12.52
C ILE A 122 -4.93 22.35 -11.81
N VAL A 123 -3.60 22.29 -11.94
CA VAL A 123 -2.70 23.30 -11.35
C VAL A 123 -2.97 24.67 -11.95
N ALA A 124 -3.11 24.78 -13.27
CA ALA A 124 -3.45 26.02 -13.95
C ALA A 124 -4.80 26.58 -13.47
N MET A 125 -5.81 25.72 -13.25
CA MET A 125 -7.09 26.11 -12.65
C MET A 125 -6.91 26.77 -11.29
N ALA A 126 -6.14 26.12 -10.43
CA ALA A 126 -5.92 26.57 -9.05
C ALA A 126 -5.10 27.87 -9.03
N LEU A 127 -4.08 27.98 -9.88
CA LEU A 127 -3.28 29.20 -9.97
C LEU A 127 -4.06 30.37 -10.57
N ASN A 128 -5.04 30.11 -11.45
CA ASN A 128 -5.90 31.15 -12.00
C ASN A 128 -6.86 31.78 -10.96
N THR A 129 -7.05 31.16 -9.79
CA THR A 129 -7.83 31.76 -8.69
C THR A 129 -6.99 32.69 -7.79
N VAL A 130 -5.67 32.66 -7.91
CA VAL A 130 -4.76 33.48 -7.11
C VAL A 130 -4.68 34.89 -7.68
N LYS A 131 -5.15 35.88 -6.91
CA LYS A 131 -5.22 37.29 -7.33
C LYS A 131 -3.86 37.87 -7.74
N GLU A 132 -2.77 37.46 -7.12
CA GLU A 132 -1.42 37.97 -7.44
C GLU A 132 -0.92 37.52 -8.82
N LEU A 133 -1.34 36.33 -9.28
CA LEU A 133 -0.96 35.76 -10.58
C LEU A 133 -1.81 36.33 -11.73
N GLN A 134 -3.00 36.88 -11.43
CA GLN A 134 -3.87 37.54 -12.41
C GLN A 134 -3.32 38.88 -12.92
N LYS A 135 -2.27 39.42 -12.27
CA LYS A 135 -1.64 40.70 -12.66
C LYS A 135 -0.73 40.58 -13.88
N TYR A 136 -0.23 39.38 -14.19
CA TYR A 136 0.70 39.13 -15.29
C TYR A 136 -0.05 38.75 -16.57
N ASN A 137 -0.28 39.74 -17.44
CA ASN A 137 -0.99 39.58 -18.70
C ASN A 137 -0.03 39.68 -19.89
N ILE A 138 -0.16 38.74 -20.84
CA ILE A 138 0.52 38.76 -22.15
C ILE A 138 -0.56 38.70 -23.23
N TYR A 139 -0.56 39.67 -24.16
CA TYR A 139 -1.57 39.79 -25.23
C TYR A 139 -3.03 39.80 -24.72
N GLY A 140 -3.29 40.46 -23.59
CA GLY A 140 -4.64 40.60 -23.02
C GLY A 140 -5.23 39.35 -22.37
N ARG A 141 -4.45 38.27 -22.23
CA ARG A 141 -4.81 37.07 -21.45
C ARG A 141 -3.74 36.74 -20.41
N THR A 142 -4.12 36.11 -19.32
CA THR A 142 -3.16 35.65 -18.31
C THR A 142 -2.36 34.45 -18.83
N HIS A 143 -1.15 34.23 -18.32
CA HIS A 143 -0.37 33.03 -18.67
C HIS A 143 -1.13 31.72 -18.44
N MET A 144 -1.90 31.65 -17.34
CA MET A 144 -2.67 30.46 -16.98
C MET A 144 -3.82 30.20 -17.97
N GLU A 145 -4.44 31.25 -18.52
CA GLU A 145 -5.47 31.12 -19.56
C GLU A 145 -4.92 30.50 -20.85
N TRP A 146 -3.69 30.83 -21.25
CA TRP A 146 -3.05 30.18 -22.41
C TRP A 146 -2.85 28.68 -22.19
N VAL A 147 -2.40 28.29 -20.99
CA VAL A 147 -2.27 26.88 -20.61
C VAL A 147 -3.63 26.18 -20.67
N GLU A 148 -4.69 26.83 -20.16
CA GLU A 148 -6.05 26.27 -20.24
C GLU A 148 -6.48 26.02 -21.69
N ILE A 149 -6.28 27.00 -22.60
CA ILE A 149 -6.63 26.85 -24.02
C ILE A 149 -5.89 25.68 -24.65
N ILE A 150 -4.57 25.61 -24.46
CA ILE A 150 -3.73 24.53 -25.01
C ILE A 150 -4.21 23.16 -24.52
N THR A 151 -4.49 23.03 -23.21
CA THR A 151 -4.99 21.76 -22.65
C THR A 151 -6.36 21.38 -23.19
N ILE A 152 -7.26 22.35 -23.39
CA ILE A 152 -8.60 22.11 -23.94
C ILE A 152 -8.53 21.69 -25.40
N VAL A 153 -7.67 22.32 -26.22
CA VAL A 153 -7.44 21.91 -27.61
C VAL A 153 -6.96 20.45 -27.65
N PHE A 154 -6.00 20.08 -26.79
CA PHE A 154 -5.53 18.71 -26.69
C PHE A 154 -6.64 17.73 -26.25
N PHE A 155 -7.45 18.07 -25.25
CA PHE A 155 -8.54 17.22 -24.79
C PHE A 155 -9.66 17.06 -25.84
N THR A 156 -9.94 18.13 -26.58
CA THR A 156 -10.89 18.09 -27.71
C THR A 156 -10.37 17.15 -28.79
N PHE A 157 -9.10 17.27 -29.16
CA PHE A 157 -8.43 16.39 -30.12
C PHE A 157 -8.45 14.92 -29.67
N GLU A 158 -8.14 14.68 -28.40
CA GLU A 158 -8.16 13.36 -27.80
C GLU A 158 -9.57 12.73 -27.85
N TYR A 159 -10.61 13.47 -27.45
CA TYR A 159 -12.01 13.02 -27.54
C TYR A 159 -12.46 12.78 -28.98
N PHE A 160 -12.09 13.69 -29.89
CA PHE A 160 -12.45 13.58 -31.31
C PHE A 160 -11.83 12.37 -31.98
N ILE A 161 -10.54 12.09 -31.74
CA ILE A 161 -9.91 10.87 -32.28
C ILE A 161 -10.63 9.63 -31.75
N ARG A 162 -10.98 9.57 -30.46
CA ARG A 162 -11.74 8.43 -29.92
C ARG A 162 -13.11 8.27 -30.57
N LEU A 163 -13.82 9.38 -30.79
CA LEU A 163 -15.12 9.37 -31.45
C LEU A 163 -15.04 8.89 -32.90
N VAL A 164 -14.02 9.32 -33.65
CA VAL A 164 -13.83 8.89 -35.05
C VAL A 164 -13.31 7.46 -35.13
N THR A 165 -12.51 7.01 -34.17
CA THR A 165 -11.90 5.67 -34.19
C THR A 165 -12.78 4.58 -33.59
N THR A 166 -13.83 4.90 -32.80
CA THR A 166 -14.68 3.89 -32.15
C THR A 166 -15.48 3.01 -33.12
N PRO A 167 -15.54 1.68 -32.95
CA PRO A 167 -16.33 0.82 -33.82
C PRO A 167 -17.85 1.03 -33.66
N ASN A 168 -18.31 1.44 -32.47
CA ASN A 168 -19.73 1.63 -32.19
C ASN A 168 -19.99 2.93 -31.41
N ILE A 169 -20.55 3.93 -32.09
CA ILE A 169 -20.83 5.27 -31.51
C ILE A 169 -21.87 5.19 -30.38
N LYS A 170 -22.89 4.33 -30.49
CA LYS A 170 -23.92 4.20 -29.44
C LYS A 170 -23.31 3.65 -28.15
N MET A 171 -22.46 2.63 -28.28
CA MET A 171 -21.73 2.07 -27.14
C MET A 171 -20.72 3.09 -26.57
N PHE A 172 -20.07 3.86 -27.45
CA PHE A 172 -19.15 4.92 -27.06
C PHE A 172 -19.83 5.99 -26.19
N LEU A 173 -21.01 6.47 -26.58
CA LEU A 173 -21.75 7.50 -25.84
C LEU A 173 -22.33 6.99 -24.52
N LYS A 174 -22.62 5.68 -24.40
CA LYS A 174 -23.09 5.06 -23.15
C LYS A 174 -21.95 4.80 -22.14
N SER A 175 -20.69 4.86 -22.56
CA SER A 175 -19.54 4.62 -21.69
C SER A 175 -19.27 5.80 -20.76
N GLY A 176 -19.19 5.53 -19.45
CA GLY A 176 -18.94 6.55 -18.42
C GLY A 176 -17.61 7.29 -18.58
N LEU A 177 -16.55 6.61 -19.03
CA LEU A 177 -15.23 7.23 -19.25
C LEU A 177 -15.25 8.23 -20.41
N ASN A 178 -16.03 7.96 -21.45
CA ASN A 178 -16.18 8.87 -22.59
C ASN A 178 -17.11 10.05 -22.26
N PHE A 179 -18.12 9.82 -21.41
CA PHE A 179 -18.95 10.90 -20.86
C PHE A 179 -18.10 11.89 -20.04
N VAL A 180 -17.19 11.38 -19.21
CA VAL A 180 -16.23 12.22 -18.45
C VAL A 180 -15.34 13.04 -19.38
N ASP A 181 -14.80 12.44 -20.45
CA ASP A 181 -13.99 13.17 -21.44
C ASP A 181 -14.80 14.30 -22.12
N MET A 182 -16.09 14.09 -22.39
CA MET A 182 -16.99 15.12 -22.93
C MET A 182 -17.21 16.26 -21.92
N VAL A 183 -17.59 15.94 -20.68
CA VAL A 183 -17.85 16.93 -19.62
C VAL A 183 -16.61 17.77 -19.30
N ALA A 184 -15.41 17.23 -19.48
CA ALA A 184 -14.17 17.97 -19.29
C ALA A 184 -13.94 19.11 -20.30
N VAL A 185 -14.56 19.03 -21.49
CA VAL A 185 -14.31 19.94 -22.62
C VAL A 185 -15.49 20.88 -22.87
N VAL A 186 -16.72 20.38 -22.70
CA VAL A 186 -17.98 21.13 -22.93
C VAL A 186 -18.03 22.51 -22.27
N PRO A 187 -17.58 22.72 -21.02
CA PRO A 187 -17.67 24.03 -20.36
C PRO A 187 -17.01 25.16 -21.15
N TYR A 188 -15.89 24.89 -21.84
CA TYR A 188 -15.20 25.90 -22.63
C TYR A 188 -15.96 26.28 -23.90
N PHE A 189 -16.51 25.28 -24.60
CA PHE A 189 -17.32 25.52 -25.79
C PHE A 189 -18.63 26.23 -25.45
N VAL A 190 -19.28 25.85 -24.34
CA VAL A 190 -20.48 26.55 -23.83
C VAL A 190 -20.15 28.01 -23.55
N GLN A 191 -18.98 28.30 -22.95
CA GLN A 191 -18.54 29.67 -22.72
C GLN A 191 -18.36 30.45 -24.03
N ILE A 192 -17.64 29.91 -25.01
CA ILE A 192 -17.43 30.57 -26.31
C ILE A 192 -18.75 30.84 -27.02
N VAL A 193 -19.66 29.85 -27.08
CA VAL A 193 -20.97 29.99 -27.72
C VAL A 193 -21.78 31.08 -27.01
N PHE A 194 -21.75 31.11 -25.69
CA PHE A 194 -22.47 32.12 -24.92
C PHE A 194 -21.91 33.52 -25.15
N GLU A 195 -20.59 33.69 -25.09
CA GLU A 195 -19.90 34.96 -25.38
C GLU A 195 -20.18 35.44 -26.80
N ALA A 196 -20.20 34.54 -27.80
CA ALA A 196 -20.53 34.87 -29.18
C ALA A 196 -22.01 35.29 -29.35
N VAL A 197 -22.95 34.57 -28.74
CA VAL A 197 -24.38 34.89 -28.81
C VAL A 197 -24.69 36.22 -28.12
N THR A 198 -23.99 36.56 -27.04
CA THR A 198 -24.12 37.87 -26.38
C THR A 198 -23.41 38.99 -27.14
N GLY A 199 -22.21 38.73 -27.70
CA GLY A 199 -21.42 39.73 -28.40
C GLY A 199 -21.99 40.14 -29.77
N VAL A 200 -22.77 39.28 -30.44
CA VAL A 200 -23.45 39.63 -31.71
C VAL A 200 -24.63 40.60 -31.51
N LYS A 201 -25.11 40.80 -30.27
CA LYS A 201 -26.25 41.69 -29.97
C LYS A 201 -25.87 43.14 -29.64
N ASP A 202 -24.58 43.49 -29.63
CA ASP A 202 -24.09 44.83 -29.25
C ASP A 202 -23.97 45.83 -30.43
N LEU A 203 -24.70 45.63 -31.54
CA LEU A 203 -24.64 46.55 -32.68
C LEU A 203 -25.66 47.71 -32.64
N ASN A 204 -26.60 47.77 -31.70
CA ASN A 204 -27.48 48.94 -31.56
C ASN A 204 -27.31 49.56 -30.17
N GLN A 205 -26.59 50.69 -30.15
CA GLN A 205 -26.69 51.71 -29.11
C GLN A 205 -28.16 51.96 -28.77
N GLN A 206 -28.47 52.10 -27.47
CA GLN A 206 -29.73 52.61 -26.90
C GLN A 206 -30.68 51.57 -26.26
N GLU A 207 -30.24 50.89 -25.19
CA GLU A 207 -31.14 50.50 -24.07
C GLU A 207 -30.37 50.13 -22.78
N GLU A 208 -29.65 51.10 -22.20
CA GLU A 208 -28.77 50.94 -21.01
C GLU A 208 -29.48 50.51 -19.70
N ARG A 209 -30.82 50.36 -19.66
CA ARG A 209 -31.55 50.07 -18.42
C ARG A 209 -32.11 48.64 -18.32
N ARG A 210 -32.27 47.91 -19.44
CA ARG A 210 -32.67 46.48 -19.44
C ARG A 210 -31.47 45.52 -19.45
N THR A 211 -30.29 46.01 -19.79
CA THR A 211 -29.05 45.23 -19.91
C THR A 211 -28.49 44.79 -18.55
N MET A 212 -28.68 45.55 -17.46
CA MET A 212 -28.12 45.25 -16.14
C MET A 212 -28.65 43.94 -15.50
N VAL A 213 -29.96 43.63 -15.65
CA VAL A 213 -30.57 42.39 -15.11
C VAL A 213 -30.20 41.15 -15.95
N ARG A 214 -30.01 41.33 -17.27
CA ARG A 214 -29.57 40.26 -18.18
C ARG A 214 -28.08 39.96 -17.97
N MET A 215 -27.25 40.98 -17.77
CA MET A 215 -25.82 40.87 -17.45
C MET A 215 -25.57 40.13 -16.13
N SER A 216 -26.44 40.31 -15.12
CA SER A 216 -26.36 39.57 -13.85
C SER A 216 -26.60 38.07 -14.05
N ARG A 217 -27.70 37.67 -14.72
CA ARG A 217 -27.98 36.24 -15.01
C ARG A 217 -26.89 35.61 -15.90
N VAL A 218 -26.44 36.32 -16.92
CA VAL A 218 -25.32 35.94 -17.82
C VAL A 218 -24.03 35.75 -17.01
N GLY A 219 -23.71 36.65 -16.09
CA GLY A 219 -22.56 36.55 -15.19
C GLY A 219 -22.65 35.37 -14.21
N HIS A 220 -23.83 35.06 -13.69
CA HIS A 220 -24.05 33.88 -12.85
C HIS A 220 -23.87 32.58 -13.64
N VAL A 221 -24.41 32.49 -14.86
CA VAL A 221 -24.23 31.32 -15.72
C VAL A 221 -22.76 31.12 -16.09
N LEU A 222 -22.04 32.19 -16.46
CA LEU A 222 -20.60 32.12 -16.75
C LEU A 222 -19.78 31.70 -15.52
N LYS A 223 -20.15 32.13 -14.31
CA LYS A 223 -19.52 31.65 -13.06
C LYS A 223 -19.73 30.15 -12.85
N VAL A 224 -20.95 29.64 -13.08
CA VAL A 224 -21.25 28.20 -12.99
C VAL A 224 -20.48 27.41 -14.05
N VAL A 225 -20.46 27.88 -15.30
CA VAL A 225 -19.70 27.24 -16.38
C VAL A 225 -18.20 27.21 -16.08
N LYS A 226 -17.64 28.26 -15.47
CA LYS A 226 -16.24 28.26 -14.99
C LYS A 226 -16.01 27.21 -13.90
N LEU A 227 -16.97 26.99 -12.99
CA LEU A 227 -16.89 25.94 -11.97
C LEU A 227 -16.95 24.53 -12.58
N MET A 228 -17.76 24.32 -13.62
CA MET A 228 -17.85 23.01 -14.31
C MET A 228 -16.49 22.51 -14.82
N ARG A 229 -15.51 23.40 -15.05
CA ARG A 229 -14.14 23.02 -15.43
C ARG A 229 -13.46 22.13 -14.38
N ILE A 230 -13.91 22.13 -13.12
CA ILE A 230 -13.37 21.23 -12.09
C ILE A 230 -13.59 19.76 -12.44
N PHE A 231 -14.64 19.42 -13.20
CA PHE A 231 -14.93 18.05 -13.61
C PHE A 231 -13.85 17.43 -14.50
N ARG A 232 -12.94 18.23 -15.09
CA ARG A 232 -11.76 17.70 -15.79
C ARG A 232 -10.86 16.85 -14.90
N ILE A 233 -10.92 17.01 -13.58
CA ILE A 233 -10.20 16.13 -12.62
C ILE A 233 -10.65 14.66 -12.75
N LEU A 234 -11.91 14.42 -13.11
CA LEU A 234 -12.45 13.08 -13.28
C LEU A 234 -11.79 12.34 -14.44
N LYS A 235 -11.14 13.06 -15.39
CA LYS A 235 -10.37 12.44 -16.47
C LYS A 235 -9.19 11.60 -15.95
N LEU A 236 -8.72 11.85 -14.73
CA LEU A 236 -7.75 10.98 -14.04
C LEU A 236 -8.28 9.55 -13.89
N ALA A 237 -9.61 9.34 -13.86
CA ALA A 237 -10.22 8.02 -13.76
C ALA A 237 -9.79 7.08 -14.89
N ARG A 238 -9.58 7.61 -16.11
CA ARG A 238 -9.13 6.80 -17.26
C ARG A 238 -7.74 6.20 -17.05
N HIS A 239 -6.88 6.94 -16.37
CA HIS A 239 -5.46 6.60 -16.17
C HIS A 239 -5.18 5.98 -14.79
N SER A 240 -6.15 6.06 -13.86
CA SER A 240 -6.03 5.51 -12.50
C SER A 240 -6.85 4.23 -12.35
N THR A 241 -6.15 3.11 -12.20
CA THR A 241 -6.74 1.81 -11.87
C THR A 241 -7.55 1.85 -10.58
N GLY A 242 -7.08 2.60 -9.59
CA GLY A 242 -7.79 2.80 -8.33
C GLY A 242 -9.13 3.49 -8.54
N MET A 243 -9.19 4.54 -9.36
CA MET A 243 -10.47 5.23 -9.62
C MET A 243 -11.44 4.37 -10.44
N ARG A 244 -10.95 3.54 -11.37
CA ARG A 244 -11.81 2.57 -12.09
C ARG A 244 -12.37 1.51 -11.13
N ALA A 245 -11.51 0.94 -10.28
CA ALA A 245 -11.91 -0.01 -9.25
C ALA A 245 -12.97 0.60 -8.32
N PHE A 246 -12.77 1.85 -7.89
CA PHE A 246 -13.72 2.56 -7.04
C PHE A 246 -15.06 2.86 -7.74
N GLY A 247 -15.03 3.22 -9.02
CA GLY A 247 -16.25 3.39 -9.82
C GLY A 247 -17.04 2.08 -9.95
N PHE A 248 -16.34 0.97 -10.21
CA PHE A 248 -16.93 -0.36 -10.27
C PHE A 248 -17.53 -0.77 -8.92
N THR A 249 -16.83 -0.52 -7.81
CA THR A 249 -17.33 -0.82 -6.46
C THR A 249 -18.61 -0.08 -6.14
N LEU A 250 -18.68 1.22 -6.47
CA LEU A 250 -19.87 2.02 -6.21
C LEU A 250 -21.06 1.57 -7.06
N ARG A 251 -20.80 1.20 -8.32
CA ARG A 251 -21.85 0.67 -9.21
C ARG A 251 -22.39 -0.66 -8.70
N GLN A 252 -21.51 -1.57 -8.26
CA GLN A 252 -21.93 -2.88 -7.79
C GLN A 252 -22.61 -2.81 -6.42
N CYS A 253 -22.15 -1.92 -5.55
CA CYS A 253 -22.69 -1.75 -4.20
C CYS A 253 -23.73 -0.63 -4.11
N TYR A 254 -24.37 -0.23 -5.23
CA TYR A 254 -25.24 0.95 -5.23
C TYR A 254 -26.43 0.81 -4.27
N HIS A 255 -26.99 -0.39 -4.11
CA HIS A 255 -28.07 -0.65 -3.15
C HIS A 255 -27.59 -0.40 -1.71
N GLN A 256 -26.43 -0.95 -1.34
CA GLN A 256 -25.84 -0.75 -0.01
C GLN A 256 -25.48 0.72 0.20
N SER A 257 -24.76 1.35 -0.75
CA SER A 257 -24.38 2.76 -0.68
C SER A 257 -25.59 3.70 -0.60
N SER A 258 -26.66 3.41 -1.35
CA SER A 258 -27.92 4.17 -1.29
C SER A 258 -28.58 4.05 0.08
N CYS A 259 -28.60 2.86 0.67
CA CYS A 259 -29.15 2.64 2.01
C CYS A 259 -28.41 3.47 3.08
N ILE A 260 -27.08 3.54 2.98
CA ILE A 260 -26.23 4.32 3.89
C ILE A 260 -26.53 5.81 3.78
N LEU A 261 -26.65 6.34 2.55
CA LEU A 261 -27.01 7.74 2.33
C LEU A 261 -28.40 8.08 2.90
N LEU A 262 -29.35 7.14 2.81
CA LEU A 262 -30.67 7.30 3.43
C LEU A 262 -30.58 7.33 4.96
N PHE A 263 -29.80 6.45 5.60
CA PHE A 263 -29.58 6.49 7.04
C PHE A 263 -28.87 7.77 7.51
N ILE A 264 -27.92 8.29 6.72
CA ILE A 264 -27.28 9.59 6.99
C ILE A 264 -28.31 10.71 6.94
N ALA A 265 -29.11 10.78 5.86
CA ALA A 265 -30.11 11.83 5.70
C ALA A 265 -31.19 11.79 6.79
N MET A 266 -31.63 10.58 7.15
CA MET A 266 -32.56 10.36 8.27
C MET A 266 -31.92 10.78 9.59
N GLY A 267 -30.68 10.37 9.87
CA GLY A 267 -29.94 10.75 11.07
C GLY A 267 -29.78 12.26 11.19
N ILE A 268 -29.37 12.95 10.12
CA ILE A 268 -29.27 14.42 10.08
C ILE A 268 -30.62 15.03 10.43
N SER A 269 -31.69 14.61 9.76
CA SER A 269 -33.02 15.18 9.98
C SER A 269 -33.53 14.97 11.42
N THR A 270 -33.36 13.77 11.96
CA THR A 270 -33.81 13.40 13.31
C THR A 270 -33.01 14.11 14.40
N PHE A 271 -31.67 14.06 14.35
CA PHE A 271 -30.84 14.68 15.38
C PHE A 271 -30.89 16.21 15.34
N SER A 272 -31.09 16.82 14.16
CA SER A 272 -31.33 18.26 14.06
C SER A 272 -32.66 18.67 14.70
N ALA A 273 -33.74 17.90 14.51
CA ALA A 273 -35.03 18.18 15.13
C ALA A 273 -34.98 18.02 16.67
N LEU A 274 -34.30 16.98 17.16
CA LEU A 274 -34.10 16.75 18.59
C LEU A 274 -33.27 17.87 19.21
N LEU A 275 -32.18 18.27 18.55
CA LEU A 275 -31.32 19.32 19.06
C LEU A 275 -32.03 20.67 19.09
N TYR A 276 -32.71 21.05 17.99
CA TYR A 276 -33.51 22.27 17.95
C TYR A 276 -34.54 22.29 19.07
N SER A 277 -35.23 21.17 19.32
CA SER A 277 -36.22 21.08 20.40
C SER A 277 -35.59 21.24 21.80
N ALA A 278 -34.36 20.77 22.00
CA ALA A 278 -33.64 20.87 23.26
C ALA A 278 -32.98 22.24 23.53
N GLU A 279 -32.82 23.05 22.48
CA GLU A 279 -32.07 24.32 22.53
C GLU A 279 -32.97 25.54 22.30
N ARG A 280 -34.19 25.36 21.78
CA ARG A 280 -35.12 26.45 21.42
C ARG A 280 -35.39 27.44 22.56
N GLU A 281 -35.40 26.96 23.81
CA GLU A 281 -35.71 27.78 24.99
C GLU A 281 -34.47 28.31 25.71
N THR A 282 -33.26 28.03 25.20
CA THR A 282 -32.00 28.44 25.84
C THR A 282 -31.53 29.79 25.30
N GLU A 283 -31.38 30.79 26.18
CA GLU A 283 -30.86 32.10 25.81
C GLU A 283 -29.39 32.01 25.34
N GLY A 284 -29.11 32.53 24.14
CA GLY A 284 -27.75 32.52 23.55
C GLY A 284 -27.41 31.29 22.69
N SER A 285 -28.37 30.41 22.37
CA SER A 285 -28.14 29.29 21.47
C SER A 285 -27.89 29.77 20.02
N PRO A 286 -26.86 29.27 19.32
CA PRO A 286 -26.58 29.63 17.92
C PRO A 286 -27.56 28.99 16.92
N ILE A 287 -28.52 28.17 17.39
CA ILE A 287 -29.40 27.36 16.55
C ILE A 287 -30.75 28.09 16.36
N SER A 288 -30.97 28.64 15.16
CA SER A 288 -32.17 29.44 14.88
C SER A 288 -33.32 28.64 14.25
N SER A 289 -33.00 27.60 13.47
CA SER A 289 -33.98 26.78 12.76
C SER A 289 -33.51 25.33 12.58
N ILE A 290 -34.44 24.41 12.27
CA ILE A 290 -34.10 23.00 12.00
C ILE A 290 -33.13 22.86 10.81
N PRO A 291 -33.30 23.57 9.68
CA PRO A 291 -32.32 23.54 8.58
C PRO A 291 -30.93 24.05 8.98
N ASP A 292 -30.83 25.05 9.86
CA ASP A 292 -29.52 25.49 10.38
C ASP A 292 -28.87 24.38 11.23
N ALA A 293 -29.67 23.64 11.99
CA ALA A 293 -29.21 22.47 12.74
C ALA A 293 -28.82 21.29 11.83
N TRP A 294 -29.20 21.24 10.55
CA TRP A 294 -28.72 20.21 9.61
C TRP A 294 -27.21 20.30 9.40
N TRP A 295 -26.65 21.51 9.38
CA TRP A 295 -25.21 21.71 9.29
C TRP A 295 -24.51 21.11 10.50
N TRP A 296 -24.98 21.42 11.71
CA TRP A 296 -24.45 20.83 12.94
C TRP A 296 -24.52 19.31 12.94
N ALA A 297 -25.68 18.73 12.59
CA ALA A 297 -25.86 17.29 12.60
C ALA A 297 -24.98 16.60 11.54
N ALA A 298 -24.85 17.17 10.34
CA ALA A 298 -23.97 16.65 9.30
C ALA A 298 -22.50 16.65 9.73
N VAL A 299 -22.02 17.74 10.32
CA VAL A 299 -20.64 17.89 10.83
C VAL A 299 -20.38 16.97 12.02
N THR A 300 -21.39 16.74 12.87
CA THR A 300 -21.29 15.86 14.06
C THR A 300 -21.34 14.38 13.67
N ILE A 301 -22.29 13.97 12.82
CA ILE A 301 -22.41 12.58 12.32
C ILE A 301 -21.17 12.18 11.52
N SER A 302 -20.60 13.11 10.73
CA SER A 302 -19.34 12.88 10.00
C SER A 302 -18.09 12.93 10.88
N THR A 303 -18.23 13.20 12.19
CA THR A 303 -17.13 13.32 13.17
C THR A 303 -16.11 14.44 12.88
N VAL A 304 -16.46 15.41 12.02
CA VAL A 304 -15.59 16.54 11.67
C VAL A 304 -15.51 17.56 12.81
N GLY A 305 -16.65 17.96 13.37
CA GLY A 305 -16.73 18.79 14.57
C GLY A 305 -16.00 20.15 14.47
N TYR A 306 -16.37 21.01 13.50
CA TYR A 306 -15.77 22.35 13.36
C TYR A 306 -15.87 23.22 14.62
N GLY A 307 -16.90 23.01 15.45
CA GLY A 307 -17.11 23.74 16.71
C GLY A 307 -17.71 25.14 16.53
N ASP A 308 -18.20 25.47 15.34
CA ASP A 308 -18.89 26.72 15.00
C ASP A 308 -20.33 26.76 15.54
N VAL A 309 -21.00 25.61 15.59
CA VAL A 309 -22.32 25.43 16.22
C VAL A 309 -22.19 24.33 17.27
N VAL A 310 -22.61 24.58 18.50
CA VAL A 310 -22.56 23.61 19.61
C VAL A 310 -23.78 23.75 20.53
N PRO A 311 -24.28 22.65 21.12
CA PRO A 311 -25.32 22.71 22.16
C PRO A 311 -24.78 23.40 23.41
N VAL A 312 -25.57 24.33 23.95
CA VAL A 312 -25.25 24.98 25.22
C VAL A 312 -25.94 24.25 26.37
N SER A 313 -27.16 23.77 26.16
CA SER A 313 -28.00 23.14 27.17
C SER A 313 -27.54 21.73 27.52
N VAL A 314 -27.81 21.30 28.76
CA VAL A 314 -27.47 19.93 29.20
C VAL A 314 -28.21 18.89 28.37
N LEU A 315 -29.48 19.17 28.02
CA LEU A 315 -30.29 18.29 27.17
C LEU A 315 -29.70 18.20 25.75
N GLY A 316 -29.28 19.33 25.18
CA GLY A 316 -28.60 19.40 23.88
C GLY A 316 -27.29 18.60 23.87
N ARG A 317 -26.52 18.62 24.97
CA ARG A 317 -25.31 17.80 25.11
C ARG A 317 -25.59 16.29 25.15
N ILE A 318 -26.69 15.86 25.78
CA ILE A 318 -27.12 14.46 25.76
C ILE A 318 -27.52 14.03 24.34
N VAL A 319 -28.25 14.89 23.62
CA VAL A 319 -28.59 14.67 22.21
C VAL A 319 -27.33 14.57 21.36
N ALA A 320 -26.35 15.46 21.59
CA ALA A 320 -25.08 15.44 20.89
C ALA A 320 -24.28 14.15 21.15
N PHE A 321 -24.22 13.68 22.40
CA PHE A 321 -23.56 12.41 22.73
C PHE A 321 -24.18 11.21 21.99
N THR A 322 -25.52 11.17 21.93
CA THR A 322 -26.26 10.14 21.20
C THR A 322 -25.99 10.23 19.69
N CYS A 323 -25.97 11.46 19.15
CA CYS A 323 -25.66 11.75 17.74
C CYS A 323 -24.25 11.29 17.35
N ILE A 324 -23.25 11.60 18.17
CA ILE A 324 -21.84 11.19 17.94
C ILE A 324 -21.73 9.66 17.95
N SER A 325 -22.34 9.00 18.93
CA SER A 325 -22.32 7.53 19.05
C SER A 325 -22.97 6.88 17.82
N PHE A 326 -24.11 7.41 17.37
CA PHE A 326 -24.78 6.98 16.15
C PHE A 326 -23.91 7.20 14.90
N GLY A 327 -23.29 8.37 14.76
CA GLY A 327 -22.44 8.72 13.62
C GLY A 327 -21.21 7.80 13.49
N ILE A 328 -20.58 7.43 14.60
CA ILE A 328 -19.44 6.50 14.61
C ILE A 328 -19.86 5.12 14.06
N ILE A 329 -20.97 4.58 14.57
CA ILE A 329 -21.51 3.28 14.13
C ILE A 329 -21.88 3.34 12.64
N LEU A 330 -22.58 4.40 12.25
CA LEU A 330 -23.07 4.59 10.89
C LEU A 330 -21.94 4.74 9.88
N ASN A 331 -20.83 5.40 10.23
CA ASN A 331 -19.70 5.56 9.32
C ASN A 331 -18.79 4.32 9.28
N GLY A 332 -18.61 3.62 10.40
CA GLY A 332 -17.66 2.50 10.49
C GLY A 332 -18.01 1.30 9.60
N MET A 333 -19.29 0.90 9.58
CA MET A 333 -19.75 -0.29 8.84
C MET A 333 -19.63 -0.11 7.30
N PRO A 334 -20.11 0.99 6.70
CA PRO A 334 -19.97 1.27 5.27
C PRO A 334 -18.54 1.35 4.79
N ILE A 335 -17.68 2.05 5.53
CA ILE A 335 -16.28 2.25 5.15
C ILE A 335 -15.59 0.90 5.08
N SER A 336 -15.78 0.04 6.08
CA SER A 336 -15.19 -1.30 6.11
C SER A 336 -15.69 -2.18 4.96
N PHE A 337 -17.01 -2.18 4.72
CA PHE A 337 -17.60 -2.97 3.63
C PHE A 337 -17.15 -2.51 2.25
N LEU A 338 -17.24 -1.20 1.96
CA LEU A 338 -16.82 -0.62 0.68
C LEU A 338 -15.33 -0.82 0.45
N PHE A 339 -14.50 -0.66 1.50
CA PHE A 339 -13.06 -0.88 1.41
C PHE A 339 -12.70 -2.32 1.08
N ASN A 340 -13.33 -3.30 1.72
CA ASN A 340 -13.05 -4.72 1.44
C ASN A 340 -13.39 -5.08 -0.02
N LYS A 341 -14.58 -4.68 -0.50
CA LYS A 341 -14.95 -4.88 -1.92
C LYS A 341 -14.01 -4.13 -2.86
N PHE A 342 -13.62 -2.90 -2.53
CA PHE A 342 -12.65 -2.14 -3.30
C PHE A 342 -11.29 -2.83 -3.38
N SER A 343 -10.79 -3.34 -2.26
CA SER A 343 -9.51 -4.06 -2.20
C SER A 343 -9.54 -5.30 -3.10
N ASP A 344 -10.63 -6.07 -3.06
CA ASP A 344 -10.79 -7.27 -3.90
C ASP A 344 -10.79 -6.92 -5.39
N TYR A 345 -11.60 -5.95 -5.82
CA TYR A 345 -11.66 -5.54 -7.23
C TYR A 345 -10.37 -4.89 -7.70
N TYR A 346 -9.74 -4.08 -6.85
CA TYR A 346 -8.43 -3.50 -7.14
C TYR A 346 -7.37 -4.58 -7.35
N ALA A 347 -7.35 -5.61 -6.50
CA ALA A 347 -6.43 -6.75 -6.64
C ALA A 347 -6.68 -7.53 -7.95
N LYS A 348 -7.95 -7.77 -8.31
CA LYS A 348 -8.33 -8.45 -9.57
C LYS A 348 -7.91 -7.66 -10.81
N LEU A 349 -8.22 -6.36 -10.87
CA LEU A 349 -7.83 -5.49 -11.99
C LEU A 349 -6.30 -5.41 -12.12
N LYS A 350 -5.59 -5.24 -11.00
CA LYS A 350 -4.13 -5.17 -10.99
C LYS A 350 -3.50 -6.49 -11.41
N ALA A 351 -4.13 -7.63 -11.09
CA ALA A 351 -3.66 -8.94 -11.52
C ALA A 351 -3.66 -9.10 -13.05
N GLN A 352 -4.67 -8.55 -13.73
CA GLN A 352 -4.81 -8.57 -15.19
C GLN A 352 -3.84 -7.62 -15.89
N GLU A 353 -3.45 -6.50 -15.27
CA GLU A 353 -2.47 -5.55 -15.85
C GLU A 353 -1.01 -6.04 -15.75
N ARG A 354 -0.68 -6.89 -14.77
CA ARG A 354 0.69 -7.45 -14.58
C ARG A 354 1.30 -8.08 -15.83
N PRO A 355 0.62 -9.00 -16.57
CA PRO A 355 1.19 -9.58 -17.78
C PRO A 355 1.44 -8.54 -18.88
N MET A 356 0.56 -7.53 -19.01
CA MET A 356 0.69 -6.47 -20.01
C MET A 356 1.88 -5.53 -19.71
N MET A 357 2.12 -5.24 -18.42
CA MET A 357 3.25 -4.42 -17.95
C MET A 357 4.62 -5.09 -18.17
N ARG A 358 4.70 -6.43 -18.15
CA ARG A 358 5.96 -7.19 -18.33
C ARG A 358 6.60 -6.94 -19.70
N ASN A 359 5.80 -6.59 -20.71
CA ASN A 359 6.27 -6.39 -22.09
C ASN A 359 6.67 -4.93 -22.38
N ALA A 360 6.46 -3.99 -21.46
CA ALA A 360 6.74 -2.58 -21.69
C ALA A 360 8.17 -2.19 -21.28
N LYS A 361 8.98 -1.69 -22.23
CA LYS A 361 10.37 -1.27 -21.97
C LYS A 361 10.42 -0.09 -20.97
N ALA A 362 10.92 -0.33 -19.75
CA ALA A 362 11.05 0.65 -18.68
C ALA A 362 11.84 1.92 -19.07
N LYS A 363 12.79 1.79 -20.01
CA LYS A 363 13.64 2.90 -20.49
C LYS A 363 12.85 4.01 -21.18
N THR A 364 11.80 3.68 -21.92
CA THR A 364 10.99 4.65 -22.66
C THR A 364 10.12 5.50 -21.72
N VAL A 365 9.61 4.88 -20.64
CA VAL A 365 8.81 5.58 -19.61
C VAL A 365 9.66 6.61 -18.90
N LEU A 366 10.88 6.22 -18.50
CA LEU A 366 11.81 7.11 -17.82
C LEU A 366 12.20 8.31 -18.71
N LEU A 367 12.45 8.07 -20.01
CA LEU A 367 12.77 9.13 -20.97
C LEU A 367 11.64 10.14 -21.18
N VAL A 368 10.40 9.67 -21.29
CA VAL A 368 9.22 10.54 -21.48
C VAL A 368 8.94 11.36 -20.21
N VAL A 369 9.02 10.74 -19.04
CA VAL A 369 8.85 11.43 -17.75
C VAL A 369 9.94 12.49 -17.55
N VAL A 370 11.20 12.17 -17.86
CA VAL A 370 12.31 13.13 -17.77
C VAL A 370 12.14 14.28 -18.75
N ALA A 371 11.77 14.00 -20.01
CA ALA A 371 11.53 15.04 -21.01
C ALA A 371 10.38 15.98 -20.61
N LEU A 372 9.33 15.42 -19.99
CA LEU A 372 8.17 16.20 -19.53
C LEU A 372 8.47 16.98 -18.25
N VAL A 373 9.23 16.43 -17.29
CA VAL A 373 9.72 17.19 -16.12
C VAL A 373 10.60 18.36 -16.57
N LEU A 374 11.42 18.17 -17.61
CA LEU A 374 12.21 19.26 -18.20
C LEU A 374 11.33 20.32 -18.87
N LEU A 375 10.25 19.92 -19.56
CA LEU A 375 9.27 20.85 -20.15
C LEU A 375 8.57 21.68 -19.06
N VAL A 376 8.18 21.06 -17.95
CA VAL A 376 7.59 21.72 -16.78
C VAL A 376 8.57 22.71 -16.17
N LEU A 377 9.79 22.27 -15.90
CA LEU A 377 10.85 23.14 -15.40
C LEU A 377 11.12 24.30 -16.36
N HIS A 378 10.92 24.11 -17.66
CA HIS A 378 11.04 25.17 -18.66
C HIS A 378 9.88 26.17 -18.59
N LEU A 379 8.63 25.71 -18.48
CA LEU A 379 7.44 26.57 -18.34
C LEU A 379 7.44 27.36 -17.03
N PHE A 380 7.98 26.77 -15.96
CA PHE A 380 8.16 27.44 -14.67
C PHE A 380 9.47 28.25 -14.58
N LYS A 381 10.32 28.21 -15.60
CA LYS A 381 11.59 28.96 -15.65
C LYS A 381 11.34 30.46 -15.78
N ASP A 382 10.27 30.86 -16.47
CA ASP A 382 9.90 32.27 -16.66
C ASP A 382 9.39 32.94 -15.37
N LEU A 383 8.90 32.15 -14.39
CA LEU A 383 8.52 32.63 -13.05
C LEU A 383 9.72 32.78 -12.10
N ARG A 384 10.91 32.31 -12.49
CA ARG A 384 12.11 32.26 -11.63
C ARG A 384 13.26 33.10 -12.16
N ALA A 385 12.97 34.09 -13.00
CA ALA A 385 13.92 35.11 -13.43
C ALA A 385 14.12 36.20 -12.35
N ASP A 386 14.36 35.81 -11.10
CA ASP A 386 15.20 36.61 -10.20
C ASP A 386 15.82 35.71 -9.10
N LYS A 387 16.95 35.07 -9.43
CA LYS A 387 18.19 35.04 -8.62
C LYS A 387 19.21 34.07 -9.23
N LYS A 388 20.43 34.61 -9.35
CA LYS A 388 21.61 34.05 -10.01
C LYS A 388 22.11 32.71 -9.46
N SER A 389 22.48 31.85 -10.42
CA SER A 389 23.77 31.14 -10.61
C SER A 389 24.45 30.41 -9.45
N ALA A 390 24.68 29.10 -9.66
CA ALA A 390 25.99 28.49 -9.42
C ALA A 390 26.17 27.23 -10.31
N HIS A 391 27.27 27.24 -11.08
CA HIS A 391 27.81 26.13 -11.86
C HIS A 391 28.22 24.93 -10.97
N LEU A 392 28.07 23.69 -11.45
CA LEU A 392 29.21 22.76 -11.52
C LEU A 392 28.99 21.60 -12.52
N ARG A 393 30.07 21.25 -13.21
CA ARG A 393 30.17 20.31 -14.34
C ARG A 393 30.02 18.84 -13.92
N ALA A 394 29.36 18.06 -14.78
CA ALA A 394 29.40 16.61 -14.78
C ALA A 394 30.69 16.10 -15.44
N GLY A 395 31.40 15.20 -14.76
CA GLY A 395 32.46 14.36 -15.32
C GLY A 395 31.98 12.92 -15.32
N VAL A 396 31.71 12.37 -16.51
CA VAL A 396 31.45 10.94 -16.72
C VAL A 396 32.80 10.26 -16.98
N SER A 397 33.18 9.31 -16.14
CA SER A 397 34.27 8.38 -16.40
C SER A 397 33.69 6.97 -16.58
N LYS A 398 33.90 6.40 -17.77
CA LYS A 398 33.66 4.98 -18.08
C LYS A 398 34.86 4.18 -17.56
N GLY A 399 34.62 3.26 -16.63
CA GLY A 399 35.60 2.28 -16.18
C GLY A 399 35.15 0.85 -16.44
N ASN A 400 35.77 0.19 -17.43
CA ASN A 400 35.80 -1.27 -17.58
C ASN A 400 36.80 -1.86 -16.57
N ARG A 401 36.43 -2.93 -15.85
CA ARG A 401 37.28 -4.06 -15.40
C ARG A 401 36.43 -4.98 -14.51
N ALA A 402 36.18 -6.22 -14.93
CA ALA A 402 37.03 -7.43 -14.86
C ALA A 402 36.58 -8.29 -13.68
N ILE A 403 36.09 -9.49 -14.01
CA ILE A 403 35.62 -10.51 -13.08
C ILE A 403 36.85 -11.21 -12.50
N THR A 404 37.11 -11.02 -11.21
CA THR A 404 38.08 -11.81 -10.45
C THR A 404 37.33 -12.93 -9.73
N THR A 405 37.55 -14.16 -10.17
CA THR A 405 37.11 -15.38 -9.48
C THR A 405 37.97 -15.58 -8.22
N VAL A 406 37.35 -15.49 -7.04
CA VAL A 406 37.97 -15.90 -5.77
C VAL A 406 37.52 -17.32 -5.45
N THR A 407 38.47 -18.26 -5.47
CA THR A 407 38.31 -19.65 -5.03
C THR A 407 38.01 -19.73 -3.54
N ARG A 408 36.95 -20.45 -3.16
CA ARG A 408 36.45 -20.56 -1.80
C ARG A 408 36.80 -21.92 -1.19
N HIS A 409 37.66 -21.96 -0.17
CA HIS A 409 37.85 -23.14 0.66
C HIS A 409 36.60 -23.40 1.52
N LYS A 410 35.90 -24.52 1.27
CA LYS A 410 34.84 -25.04 2.15
C LYS A 410 35.47 -25.66 3.40
N ARG A 411 35.39 -24.99 4.56
CA ARG A 411 35.54 -25.68 5.86
C ARG A 411 34.27 -26.50 6.12
N LEU A 412 34.39 -27.84 6.14
CA LEU A 412 33.33 -28.71 6.65
C LEU A 412 33.38 -28.71 8.18
N TRP A 413 32.34 -28.18 8.80
CA TRP A 413 32.12 -28.31 10.23
C TRP A 413 31.31 -29.60 10.50
N PRO A 414 31.65 -30.40 11.53
CA PRO A 414 30.86 -31.59 11.87
C PRO A 414 29.44 -31.20 12.29
N ARG A 415 28.44 -32.03 11.94
CA ARG A 415 27.04 -31.80 12.33
C ARG A 415 26.91 -31.83 13.86
N CYS A 416 26.19 -30.85 14.42
CA CYS A 416 26.00 -30.79 15.86
C CYS A 416 25.17 -31.98 16.37
N LYS A 417 25.59 -32.60 17.48
CA LYS A 417 24.93 -33.77 18.09
C LYS A 417 24.06 -33.33 19.27
N ARG A 418 22.98 -34.07 19.51
CA ARG A 418 22.10 -33.84 20.67
C ARG A 418 22.84 -34.10 21.99
N ASN A 419 22.82 -33.15 22.92
CA ASN A 419 23.41 -33.34 24.25
C ASN A 419 22.44 -34.08 25.18
N THR A 420 22.63 -35.38 25.38
CA THR A 420 21.76 -36.21 26.22
C THR A 420 21.89 -35.96 27.72
N ALA A 421 22.96 -35.31 28.19
CA ALA A 421 23.19 -35.02 29.62
C ALA A 421 22.17 -34.03 30.22
N VAL A 422 21.43 -33.31 29.36
CA VAL A 422 20.39 -32.35 29.73
C VAL A 422 19.16 -33.00 30.36
N PHE A 423 18.94 -34.31 30.13
CA PHE A 423 17.83 -35.06 30.74
C PHE A 423 17.89 -35.06 32.28
N ASN A 424 19.07 -34.85 32.87
CA ASN A 424 19.27 -34.81 34.33
C ASN A 424 18.79 -33.50 34.98
N ILE A 425 18.29 -32.54 34.20
CA ILE A 425 17.68 -31.32 34.74
C ILE A 425 16.34 -31.68 35.42
N THR A 426 16.17 -31.26 36.67
CA THR A 426 14.93 -31.44 37.42
C THR A 426 13.74 -30.86 36.66
N GLY A 427 12.69 -31.65 36.41
CA GLY A 427 11.52 -31.19 35.67
C GLY A 427 11.65 -31.19 34.14
N PHE A 428 12.76 -31.69 33.55
CA PHE A 428 12.96 -31.68 32.10
C PHE A 428 11.83 -32.36 31.30
N GLY A 429 11.29 -33.47 31.81
CA GLY A 429 10.21 -34.23 31.16
C GLY A 429 8.90 -33.45 30.99
N SER A 430 8.61 -32.49 31.89
CA SER A 430 7.38 -31.68 31.88
C SER A 430 7.50 -30.38 31.07
N LEU A 431 8.66 -30.13 30.44
CA LEU A 431 8.89 -28.96 29.60
C LEU A 431 8.28 -29.14 28.19
N PRO A 432 7.84 -28.04 27.54
CA PRO A 432 7.45 -28.02 26.13
C PRO A 432 8.56 -28.50 25.18
N GLU A 433 8.21 -29.13 24.06
CA GLU A 433 9.18 -29.72 23.10
C GLU A 433 10.14 -28.69 22.50
N ASN A 434 9.67 -27.49 22.17
CA ASN A 434 10.51 -26.38 21.72
C ASN A 434 11.57 -25.96 22.75
N ILE A 435 11.29 -26.10 24.04
CA ILE A 435 12.22 -25.81 25.13
C ILE A 435 13.21 -26.96 25.34
N LYS A 436 12.74 -28.21 25.24
CA LYS A 436 13.60 -29.39 25.25
C LYS A 436 14.62 -29.35 24.11
N ASP A 437 14.17 -29.05 22.90
CA ASP A 437 15.02 -28.85 21.72
C ASP A 437 16.07 -27.75 21.94
N PHE A 438 15.65 -26.61 22.50
CA PHE A 438 16.58 -25.53 22.83
C PHE A 438 17.68 -26.02 23.79
N LEU A 439 17.32 -26.73 24.87
CA LEU A 439 18.28 -27.22 25.85
C LEU A 439 19.21 -28.29 25.25
N TYR A 440 18.68 -29.19 24.43
CA TYR A 440 19.46 -30.22 23.72
C TYR A 440 20.55 -29.66 22.82
N TYR A 441 20.26 -28.57 22.11
CA TYR A 441 21.14 -27.97 21.11
C TYR A 441 21.75 -26.64 21.55
N ARG A 442 21.59 -26.23 22.81
CA ARG A 442 22.13 -24.97 23.36
C ARG A 442 23.64 -24.79 23.16
N HIS A 443 24.39 -25.88 23.14
CA HIS A 443 25.84 -25.89 22.94
C HIS A 443 26.25 -25.72 21.46
N CYS A 444 25.32 -25.91 20.52
CA CYS A 444 25.56 -25.74 19.09
C CYS A 444 25.58 -24.24 18.73
N ARG A 445 26.71 -23.77 18.22
CA ARG A 445 26.90 -22.37 17.80
C ARG A 445 27.29 -22.19 16.35
N HIS A 446 27.79 -23.25 15.72
CA HIS A 446 28.25 -23.21 14.34
C HIS A 446 27.27 -23.96 13.45
N PHE A 447 26.76 -23.28 12.43
CA PHE A 447 25.86 -23.85 11.45
C PHE A 447 26.40 -23.58 10.04
N PRO A 448 26.32 -24.55 9.12
CA PRO A 448 26.71 -24.34 7.74
C PRO A 448 25.92 -23.18 7.12
N MET A 449 26.62 -22.28 6.44
CA MET A 449 25.98 -21.22 5.66
C MET A 449 25.55 -21.77 4.31
N LEU A 450 24.27 -21.60 3.97
CA LEU A 450 23.65 -22.04 2.73
C LEU A 450 23.70 -20.94 1.67
N LEU A 451 23.34 -19.70 2.06
CA LEU A 451 23.34 -18.53 1.20
C LEU A 451 24.18 -17.42 1.81
N ASP A 452 24.93 -16.72 0.96
CA ASP A 452 25.90 -15.73 1.38
C ASP A 452 25.99 -14.55 0.38
N VAL A 453 26.41 -13.38 0.88
CA VAL A 453 26.56 -12.11 0.15
C VAL A 453 27.83 -11.34 0.53
N PRO A 454 29.04 -11.91 0.33
CA PRO A 454 30.29 -11.33 0.85
C PRO A 454 30.56 -9.90 0.37
N ASP A 455 30.11 -9.55 -0.83
CA ASP A 455 30.34 -8.24 -1.44
C ASP A 455 29.29 -7.18 -1.06
N LYS A 456 28.37 -7.48 -0.14
CA LYS A 456 27.23 -6.58 0.16
C LYS A 456 27.65 -5.19 0.66
N CYS A 457 28.75 -5.14 1.41
CA CYS A 457 29.37 -3.90 1.88
C CYS A 457 30.57 -3.45 1.02
N GLY A 458 30.71 -3.99 -0.20
CA GLY A 458 31.89 -3.77 -1.06
C GLY A 458 33.16 -4.47 -0.56
N GLY A 459 33.01 -5.45 0.34
CA GLY A 459 34.07 -6.14 1.06
C GLY A 459 34.56 -5.38 2.30
N ALA A 460 35.45 -6.01 3.09
CA ALA A 460 35.91 -5.46 4.36
C ALA A 460 36.51 -4.04 4.22
N ALA A 461 37.25 -3.78 3.14
CA ALA A 461 37.92 -2.50 2.90
C ALA A 461 36.97 -1.35 2.53
N LYS A 462 35.82 -1.62 1.89
CA LYS A 462 34.83 -0.59 1.49
C LYS A 462 33.63 -0.51 2.43
N SER A 463 33.60 -1.35 3.45
CA SER A 463 32.49 -1.40 4.41
C SER A 463 32.25 -0.08 5.16
N ALA A 464 33.27 0.79 5.26
CA ALA A 464 33.17 2.15 5.80
C ALA A 464 32.22 3.07 5.01
N GLU A 465 31.92 2.75 3.75
CA GLU A 465 30.96 3.51 2.94
C GLU A 465 29.50 3.27 3.37
N VAL A 466 29.24 2.18 4.10
CA VAL A 466 27.89 1.84 4.59
C VAL A 466 27.62 2.58 5.90
N PHE A 467 26.77 3.61 5.83
CA PHE A 467 26.42 4.38 7.01
C PHE A 467 25.37 3.67 7.87
N LEU A 468 24.33 3.11 7.24
CA LEU A 468 23.28 2.39 7.93
C LEU A 468 23.05 1.03 7.27
N LEU A 469 23.35 -0.04 8.00
CA LEU A 469 23.08 -1.41 7.60
C LEU A 469 21.77 -1.88 8.25
N LEU A 470 20.75 -2.12 7.45
CA LEU A 470 19.47 -2.67 7.86
C LEU A 470 19.57 -4.19 7.84
N VAL A 471 19.35 -4.82 8.98
CA VAL A 471 19.38 -6.27 9.16
C VAL A 471 18.01 -6.71 9.59
N VAL A 472 17.34 -7.42 8.70
CA VAL A 472 15.94 -7.79 8.88
C VAL A 472 15.83 -9.31 9.04
N LYS A 473 15.33 -9.74 10.19
CA LYS A 473 15.08 -11.16 10.45
C LYS A 473 13.80 -11.58 9.77
N SER A 474 13.89 -12.59 8.91
CA SER A 474 12.75 -13.07 8.14
C SER A 474 12.74 -14.59 8.08
N SER A 475 11.54 -15.17 8.17
CA SER A 475 11.32 -16.60 7.92
C SER A 475 11.46 -16.90 6.44
N PRO A 476 11.98 -18.06 6.02
CA PRO A 476 12.13 -18.35 4.61
C PRO A 476 10.78 -18.34 3.85
N LEU A 477 9.66 -18.63 4.52
CA LEU A 477 8.32 -18.56 3.94
C LEU A 477 7.83 -17.13 3.63
N ASN A 478 8.42 -16.10 4.24
CA ASN A 478 7.94 -14.72 4.20
C ASN A 478 8.46 -13.94 2.96
N TYR A 479 8.35 -14.51 1.76
CA TYR A 479 8.76 -13.84 0.52
C TYR A 479 8.06 -12.49 0.33
N ASP A 480 6.74 -12.44 0.51
CA ASP A 480 5.94 -11.24 0.29
C ASP A 480 6.33 -10.09 1.23
N ARG A 481 6.64 -10.40 2.50
CA ARG A 481 7.12 -9.39 3.47
C ARG A 481 8.45 -8.81 3.01
N ARG A 482 9.42 -9.67 2.67
CA ARG A 482 10.72 -9.19 2.16
C ARG A 482 10.53 -8.31 0.93
N GLU A 483 9.70 -8.72 -0.02
CA GLU A 483 9.44 -7.97 -1.25
C GLU A 483 8.83 -6.59 -0.99
N VAL A 484 7.91 -6.46 -0.03
CA VAL A 484 7.38 -5.17 0.41
C VAL A 484 8.47 -4.32 1.06
N LEU A 485 9.31 -4.92 1.91
CA LEU A 485 10.41 -4.21 2.58
C LEU A 485 11.44 -3.68 1.58
N ARG A 486 11.76 -4.43 0.52
CA ARG A 486 12.66 -3.98 -0.56
C ARG A 486 12.17 -2.69 -1.23
N LYS A 487 10.85 -2.50 -1.32
CA LYS A 487 10.19 -1.38 -2.02
C LYS A 487 9.83 -0.22 -1.10
N THR A 488 9.92 -0.40 0.21
CA THR A 488 9.48 0.57 1.22
C THR A 488 10.67 1.03 2.07
N TRP A 489 10.58 0.93 3.39
CA TRP A 489 11.57 1.54 4.28
C TRP A 489 12.94 0.88 4.23
N ALA A 490 12.99 -0.41 3.85
CA ALA A 490 14.25 -1.14 3.75
C ALA A 490 14.93 -0.98 2.38
N ALA A 491 14.42 -0.13 1.48
CA ALA A 491 15.01 0.12 0.17
C ALA A 491 16.46 0.63 0.28
N GLU A 492 17.37 0.01 -0.47
CA GLU A 492 18.77 0.44 -0.53
C GLU A 492 18.87 1.75 -1.32
N ARG A 493 19.42 2.79 -0.69
CA ARG A 493 19.48 4.13 -1.30
C ARG A 493 20.55 5.00 -0.64
N LEU A 494 20.91 6.07 -1.34
CA LEU A 494 21.64 7.19 -0.78
C LEU A 494 20.64 8.19 -0.21
N HIS A 495 20.75 8.53 1.07
CA HIS A 495 19.90 9.53 1.72
C HIS A 495 20.80 10.53 2.46
N LYS A 496 20.61 11.84 2.23
CA LYS A 496 21.47 12.92 2.77
C LYS A 496 22.99 12.62 2.70
N GLY A 497 23.43 12.12 1.54
CA GLY A 497 24.85 11.85 1.26
C GLY A 497 25.41 10.58 1.91
N VAL A 498 24.61 9.77 2.59
CA VAL A 498 25.04 8.53 3.24
C VAL A 498 24.30 7.29 2.71
N TRP A 499 24.98 6.14 2.66
CA TRP A 499 24.42 4.90 2.12
C TRP A 499 23.65 4.10 3.17
N ILE A 500 22.45 3.67 2.77
CA ILE A 500 21.62 2.68 3.47
C ILE A 500 21.66 1.36 2.70
N ARG A 501 22.06 0.28 3.34
CA ARG A 501 22.12 -1.08 2.77
C ARG A 501 21.23 -2.04 3.56
N ARG A 502 20.72 -3.10 2.94
CA ARG A 502 19.81 -4.06 3.57
C ARG A 502 20.34 -5.49 3.44
N ILE A 503 20.15 -6.29 4.49
CA ILE A 503 20.37 -7.73 4.52
C ILE A 503 19.18 -8.39 5.23
N PHE A 504 18.63 -9.43 4.61
CA PHE A 504 17.71 -10.36 5.25
C PHE A 504 18.50 -11.53 5.83
N ILE A 505 18.19 -11.92 7.07
CA ILE A 505 18.80 -13.07 7.72
C ILE A 505 17.73 -14.14 7.99
N SER A 506 18.03 -15.38 7.62
CA SER A 506 17.07 -16.50 7.64
C SER A 506 17.71 -17.84 8.04
N GLY A 507 16.90 -18.74 8.59
CA GLY A 507 17.26 -20.14 8.80
C GLY A 507 16.63 -21.05 7.75
N THR A 508 16.39 -22.31 8.11
CA THR A 508 15.63 -23.28 7.31
C THR A 508 14.32 -23.63 8.01
N ARG A 509 13.28 -24.01 7.26
CA ARG A 509 11.97 -24.39 7.83
C ARG A 509 11.47 -25.67 7.19
N GLY A 510 10.73 -26.47 7.96
CA GLY A 510 10.17 -27.75 7.54
C GLY A 510 11.16 -28.92 7.60
N GLU A 511 10.69 -30.10 7.24
CA GLU A 511 11.47 -31.35 7.18
C GLU A 511 11.39 -31.99 5.79
N GLY A 512 12.36 -32.85 5.48
CA GLY A 512 12.37 -33.63 4.23
C GLY A 512 12.16 -32.79 2.96
N HIS A 513 11.04 -33.02 2.28
CA HIS A 513 10.70 -32.38 1.00
C HIS A 513 10.38 -30.88 1.14
N GLU A 514 9.69 -30.47 2.20
CA GLU A 514 9.31 -29.07 2.42
C GLU A 514 10.53 -28.17 2.62
N LYS A 515 11.52 -28.66 3.38
CA LYS A 515 12.80 -27.97 3.58
C LYS A 515 13.54 -27.77 2.27
N ARG A 516 13.59 -28.80 1.40
CA ARG A 516 14.23 -28.71 0.08
C ARG A 516 13.53 -27.70 -0.83
N ARG A 517 12.19 -27.73 -0.87
CA ARG A 517 11.38 -26.80 -1.66
C ARG A 517 11.62 -25.36 -1.21
N THR A 518 11.54 -25.12 0.10
CA THR A 518 11.69 -23.78 0.68
C THR A 518 13.10 -23.21 0.44
N ASN A 519 14.15 -24.03 0.63
CA ASN A 519 15.52 -23.62 0.33
C ASN A 519 15.73 -23.33 -1.16
N SER A 520 15.11 -24.12 -2.05
CA SER A 520 15.19 -23.88 -3.50
C SER A 520 14.53 -22.55 -3.90
N LEU A 521 13.42 -22.17 -3.26
CA LEU A 521 12.75 -20.88 -3.49
C LEU A 521 13.61 -19.70 -3.00
N LEU A 522 14.24 -19.83 -1.84
CA LEU A 522 15.17 -18.83 -1.31
C LEU A 522 16.41 -18.68 -2.18
N GLU A 523 16.94 -19.78 -2.73
CA GLU A 523 18.04 -19.75 -3.69
C GLU A 523 17.67 -18.96 -4.96
N LEU A 524 16.45 -19.12 -5.46
CA LEU A 524 15.96 -18.36 -6.61
C LEU A 524 15.83 -16.87 -6.28
N GLU A 525 15.25 -16.53 -5.13
CA GLU A 525 15.15 -15.15 -4.65
C GLU A 525 16.53 -14.50 -4.48
N GLN A 526 17.49 -15.25 -3.94
CA GLN A 526 18.85 -14.80 -3.72
C GLN A 526 19.61 -14.52 -5.03
N ARG A 527 19.35 -15.29 -6.10
CA ARG A 527 19.94 -15.04 -7.43
C ARG A 527 19.53 -13.68 -7.99
N GLU A 528 18.29 -13.28 -7.73
CA GLU A 528 17.74 -12.01 -8.20
C GLU A 528 18.20 -10.83 -7.36
N TYR A 529 18.06 -10.92 -6.03
CA TYR A 529 18.21 -9.75 -5.14
C TYR A 529 19.54 -9.66 -4.40
N ARG A 530 20.26 -10.78 -4.22
CA ARG A 530 21.55 -10.85 -3.52
C ARG A 530 21.54 -10.08 -2.19
N ASP A 531 20.55 -10.37 -1.35
CA ASP A 531 20.33 -9.69 -0.08
C ASP A 531 19.96 -10.64 1.06
N ILE A 532 20.10 -11.96 0.88
CA ILE A 532 19.76 -12.97 1.89
C ILE A 532 21.03 -13.67 2.39
N LEU A 533 21.17 -13.75 3.72
CA LEU A 533 22.05 -14.68 4.42
C LEU A 533 21.22 -15.81 5.01
N GLN A 534 21.64 -17.05 4.75
CA GLN A 534 20.94 -18.24 5.24
C GLN A 534 21.88 -19.24 5.88
N TRP A 535 21.52 -19.76 7.05
CA TRP A 535 22.24 -20.84 7.73
C TRP A 535 21.35 -22.08 7.94
N ASP A 536 21.97 -23.26 8.00
CA ASP A 536 21.29 -24.55 8.15
C ASP A 536 20.92 -24.87 9.61
N PHE A 537 20.09 -24.01 10.21
CA PHE A 537 19.42 -24.29 11.50
C PHE A 537 17.90 -24.14 11.33
N SER A 538 17.12 -24.73 12.24
CA SER A 538 15.65 -24.61 12.22
C SER A 538 15.22 -23.21 12.66
N ASP A 539 14.58 -22.48 11.75
CA ASP A 539 14.09 -21.13 11.98
C ASP A 539 12.85 -21.18 12.87
N SER A 540 13.04 -20.83 14.14
CA SER A 540 12.02 -20.82 15.18
C SER A 540 12.18 -19.57 16.05
N PHE A 541 11.11 -19.22 16.77
CA PHE A 541 11.11 -18.11 17.72
C PHE A 541 12.27 -18.19 18.74
N TYR A 542 12.57 -19.39 19.22
CA TYR A 542 13.60 -19.63 20.22
C TYR A 542 15.03 -19.55 19.63
N ASN A 543 15.17 -19.65 18.31
CA ASN A 543 16.46 -19.58 17.61
C ASN A 543 16.74 -18.18 17.02
N LEU A 544 15.95 -17.16 17.36
CA LEU A 544 16.20 -15.79 16.89
C LEU A 544 17.52 -15.23 17.43
N THR A 545 17.90 -15.54 18.68
CA THR A 545 19.20 -15.17 19.25
C THR A 545 20.35 -15.82 18.48
N LEU A 546 20.21 -17.09 18.10
CA LEU A 546 21.21 -17.79 17.29
C LEU A 546 21.36 -17.14 15.90
N LYS A 547 20.23 -16.82 15.26
CA LYS A 547 20.19 -16.09 13.98
C LYS A 547 21.00 -14.78 14.07
N GLN A 548 20.83 -14.04 15.17
CA GLN A 548 21.54 -12.79 15.41
C GLN A 548 23.04 -12.98 15.62
N ILE A 549 23.45 -13.97 16.41
CA ILE A 549 24.87 -14.25 16.68
C ILE A 549 25.61 -14.62 15.39
N LEU A 550 25.01 -15.48 14.57
CA LEU A 550 25.58 -15.89 13.28
C LEU A 550 25.73 -14.70 12.32
N PHE A 551 24.77 -13.78 12.32
CA PHE A 551 24.88 -12.54 11.57
C PHE A 551 26.03 -11.66 12.06
N LEU A 552 26.20 -11.48 13.38
CA LEU A 552 27.28 -10.66 13.93
C LEU A 552 28.65 -11.23 13.58
N GLU A 553 28.81 -12.56 13.62
CA GLU A 553 30.04 -13.25 13.17
C GLU A 553 30.31 -12.99 11.67
N TRP A 554 29.25 -13.00 10.85
CA TRP A 554 29.36 -12.69 9.43
C TRP A 554 29.73 -11.21 9.18
N MET A 555 29.13 -10.29 9.96
CA MET A 555 29.34 -8.86 9.84
C MET A 555 30.78 -8.47 10.16
N GLU A 556 31.37 -9.06 11.19
CA GLU A 556 32.77 -8.83 11.58
C GLU A 556 33.75 -9.14 10.44
N ARG A 557 33.43 -10.14 9.61
CA ARG A 557 34.26 -10.55 8.47
C ARG A 557 34.01 -9.72 7.22
N ASN A 558 32.75 -9.36 6.92
CA ASN A 558 32.36 -8.82 5.62
C ASN A 558 31.97 -7.34 5.63
N CYS A 559 31.57 -6.81 6.79
CA CYS A 559 31.11 -5.42 6.96
C CYS A 559 31.66 -4.74 8.24
N PRO A 560 32.96 -4.86 8.57
CA PRO A 560 33.52 -4.34 9.83
C PRO A 560 33.45 -2.81 9.98
N GLY A 561 33.41 -2.08 8.87
CA GLY A 561 33.40 -0.62 8.82
C GLY A 561 32.01 0.02 8.75
N ALA A 562 30.92 -0.76 8.73
CA ALA A 562 29.58 -0.17 8.70
C ALA A 562 29.38 0.76 9.91
N ARG A 563 28.78 1.94 9.75
CA ARG A 563 28.78 2.91 10.87
C ARG A 563 27.69 2.63 11.89
N PHE A 564 26.50 2.31 11.41
CA PHE A 564 25.34 1.96 12.22
C PHE A 564 24.63 0.73 11.66
N LEU A 565 24.02 -0.04 12.56
CA LEU A 565 23.27 -1.25 12.30
C LEU A 565 21.86 -1.05 12.83
N LEU A 566 20.83 -1.22 12.01
CA LEU A 566 19.45 -1.37 12.45
C LEU A 566 19.07 -2.85 12.42
N ASN A 567 18.69 -3.44 13.55
CA ASN A 567 18.26 -4.83 13.62
C ASN A 567 16.75 -4.94 13.86
N GLY A 568 15.96 -5.35 12.86
CA GLY A 568 14.50 -5.42 12.94
C GLY A 568 13.89 -6.76 12.52
N ASP A 569 12.60 -6.94 12.78
CA ASP A 569 11.78 -8.03 12.25
C ASP A 569 11.15 -7.65 10.90
N ASP A 570 10.56 -8.62 10.19
CA ASP A 570 9.96 -8.40 8.87
C ASP A 570 8.49 -7.92 8.90
N ASP A 571 7.92 -7.73 10.09
CA ASP A 571 6.55 -7.26 10.35
C ASP A 571 6.50 -5.85 10.96
N VAL A 572 7.55 -5.06 10.78
CA VAL A 572 7.66 -3.73 11.40
C VAL A 572 7.83 -2.64 10.37
N PHE A 573 7.50 -1.42 10.78
CA PHE A 573 7.75 -0.21 10.01
C PHE A 573 8.86 0.61 10.66
N ALA A 574 9.88 0.98 9.89
CA ALA A 574 10.97 1.82 10.37
C ALA A 574 11.11 3.08 9.50
N HIS A 575 11.07 4.27 10.10
CA HIS A 575 11.26 5.51 9.35
C HIS A 575 12.77 5.79 9.14
N THR A 576 13.38 5.07 8.20
CA THR A 576 14.85 5.07 8.00
C THR A 576 15.44 6.43 7.63
N ASP A 577 14.66 7.35 7.04
CA ASP A 577 15.10 8.72 6.75
C ASP A 577 15.33 9.51 8.06
N ASN A 578 14.30 9.66 8.90
CA ASN A 578 14.41 10.22 10.26
C ASN A 578 15.55 9.58 11.09
N MET A 579 15.76 8.27 10.97
CA MET A 579 16.87 7.61 11.67
C MET A 579 18.24 8.13 11.20
N VAL A 580 18.43 8.31 9.89
CA VAL A 580 19.66 8.90 9.36
C VAL A 580 19.84 10.34 9.85
N GLU A 581 18.77 11.14 9.87
CA GLU A 581 18.81 12.51 10.37
C GLU A 581 19.21 12.56 11.85
N TYR A 582 18.57 11.73 12.67
CA TYR A 582 18.88 11.59 14.09
C TYR A 582 20.35 11.21 14.30
N LEU A 583 20.83 10.18 13.61
CA LEU A 583 22.22 9.74 13.72
C LEU A 583 23.24 10.79 13.28
N GLN A 584 22.95 11.52 12.20
CA GLN A 584 23.82 12.60 11.73
C GLN A 584 23.84 13.77 12.71
N SER A 585 22.76 13.99 13.47
CA SER A 585 22.67 15.05 14.47
C SER A 585 23.46 14.78 15.76
N LEU A 586 23.85 13.53 16.02
CA LEU A 586 24.59 13.16 17.23
C LEU A 586 26.00 13.76 17.24
N ARG A 587 26.31 14.55 18.27
CA ARG A 587 27.67 15.02 18.57
C ARG A 587 28.54 13.82 18.94
N GLY A 588 29.76 13.70 18.39
CA GLY A 588 30.62 12.53 18.63
C GLY A 588 30.33 11.32 17.72
N ASN A 589 29.70 11.55 16.56
CA ASN A 589 29.53 10.51 15.54
C ASN A 589 30.87 10.07 14.89
N ASP A 590 32.05 10.37 15.41
CA ASP A 590 33.37 10.08 14.81
C ASP A 590 33.85 8.63 14.98
N GLY A 591 33.47 7.96 16.07
CA GLY A 591 33.88 6.58 16.39
C GLY A 591 33.96 6.34 17.89
N SER A 592 34.06 7.43 18.65
CA SER A 592 34.51 7.47 20.04
C SER A 592 33.49 7.00 21.07
N GLN A 593 32.19 6.97 20.73
CA GLN A 593 31.11 6.61 21.65
C GLN A 593 30.24 5.46 21.10
N HIS A 594 29.84 4.58 22.02
CA HIS A 594 28.89 3.48 21.75
C HIS A 594 27.46 4.01 21.83
N LEU A 595 26.69 3.82 20.74
CA LEU A 595 25.27 4.15 20.70
C LEU A 595 24.44 2.87 20.72
N PHE A 596 23.47 2.84 21.61
CA PHE A 596 22.44 1.82 21.65
C PHE A 596 21.11 2.45 22.06
N THR A 597 20.10 2.35 21.20
CA THR A 597 18.81 3.01 21.43
C THR A 597 17.64 2.20 20.88
N GLY A 598 16.48 2.36 21.53
CA GLY A 598 15.22 1.68 21.26
C GLY A 598 14.22 1.94 22.39
N TYR A 599 13.13 1.17 22.45
CA TYR A 599 12.14 1.27 23.52
C TYR A 599 12.67 0.59 24.80
N LEU A 600 13.28 1.33 25.71
CA LEU A 600 13.90 0.75 26.91
C LEU A 600 12.86 0.15 27.89
N ILE A 601 12.98 -1.15 28.17
CA ILE A 601 12.24 -1.89 29.22
C ILE A 601 13.18 -2.12 30.41
N GLN A 602 12.70 -1.80 31.61
CA GLN A 602 13.43 -2.00 32.88
C GLN A 602 12.49 -2.59 33.93
N GLY A 603 13.04 -3.40 34.84
CA GLY A 603 12.27 -3.95 35.96
C GLY A 603 11.28 -5.07 35.61
N HIS A 604 11.37 -5.65 34.40
CA HIS A 604 10.54 -6.79 33.99
C HIS A 604 11.28 -8.12 34.14
N GLY A 605 10.57 -9.16 34.59
CA GLY A 605 11.09 -10.51 34.76
C GLY A 605 10.63 -11.52 33.70
N PRO A 606 11.15 -12.77 33.76
CA PRO A 606 10.69 -13.88 32.94
C PRO A 606 9.20 -14.17 33.12
N VAL A 607 8.47 -14.34 32.01
CA VAL A 607 7.07 -14.78 32.05
C VAL A 607 7.04 -16.26 32.41
N ARG A 608 6.45 -16.58 33.57
CA ARG A 608 6.36 -17.95 34.10
C ARG A 608 5.07 -18.71 33.73
N TRP A 609 4.18 -18.06 32.99
CA TRP A 609 2.87 -18.60 32.58
C TRP A 609 3.05 -19.42 31.30
N LYS A 610 2.66 -20.70 31.31
CA LYS A 610 3.00 -21.69 30.26
C LYS A 610 2.34 -21.41 28.91
N GLU A 611 1.20 -20.73 28.93
CA GLU A 611 0.37 -20.40 27.77
C GLU A 611 0.93 -19.18 27.01
N SER A 612 1.88 -18.45 27.59
CA SER A 612 2.49 -17.30 26.94
C SER A 612 3.51 -17.70 25.88
N LYS A 613 3.49 -17.01 24.74
CA LYS A 613 4.55 -17.07 23.71
C LYS A 613 5.95 -16.77 24.28
N TYR A 614 6.01 -16.00 25.37
CA TYR A 614 7.24 -15.59 26.04
C TYR A 614 7.57 -16.42 27.29
N TYR A 615 6.95 -17.60 27.43
CA TYR A 615 7.17 -18.49 28.57
C TYR A 615 8.65 -18.89 28.71
N ILE A 616 9.24 -18.58 29.87
CA ILE A 616 10.60 -18.97 30.26
C ILE A 616 10.55 -19.72 31.61
N PRO A 617 10.89 -21.02 31.63
CA PRO A 617 10.92 -21.82 32.85
C PRO A 617 12.09 -21.44 33.77
N ALA A 618 11.94 -21.71 35.07
CA ALA A 618 12.96 -21.40 36.09
C ALA A 618 14.27 -22.18 35.85
N GLU A 619 14.15 -23.34 35.20
CA GLU A 619 15.25 -24.21 34.76
C GLU A 619 16.15 -23.53 33.70
N ILE A 620 15.61 -22.58 32.93
CA ILE A 620 16.37 -21.81 31.93
C ILE A 620 16.93 -20.52 32.52
N HIS A 621 16.12 -19.80 33.29
CA HIS A 621 16.50 -18.54 33.91
C HIS A 621 15.96 -18.47 35.33
N LYS A 622 16.85 -18.55 36.32
CA LYS A 622 16.51 -18.63 37.74
C LYS A 622 16.19 -17.27 38.39
N GLU A 623 16.71 -16.19 37.82
CA GLU A 623 16.49 -14.84 38.33
C GLU A 623 15.07 -14.35 37.99
N ASP A 624 14.50 -13.50 38.84
CA ASP A 624 13.14 -12.98 38.71
C ASP A 624 13.06 -11.64 37.97
N SER A 625 14.18 -11.13 37.49
CA SER A 625 14.26 -9.87 36.75
C SER A 625 15.27 -9.95 35.63
N TYR A 626 14.96 -9.31 34.49
CA TYR A 626 15.92 -9.10 33.41
C TYR A 626 16.66 -7.79 33.59
N PHE A 627 17.91 -7.76 33.13
CA PHE A 627 18.67 -6.51 32.96
C PHE A 627 17.94 -5.55 32.00
N PRO A 628 18.16 -4.22 32.11
CA PRO A 628 17.63 -3.23 31.17
C PRO A 628 17.87 -3.61 29.71
N TYR A 629 16.81 -3.56 28.92
CA TYR A 629 16.84 -4.13 27.56
C TYR A 629 15.83 -3.39 26.67
N CYS A 630 16.06 -3.28 25.37
CA CYS A 630 15.08 -2.63 24.48
C CYS A 630 13.95 -3.62 24.11
N GLY A 631 12.70 -3.24 24.33
CA GLY A 631 11.50 -3.98 23.96
C GLY A 631 10.93 -3.57 22.60
N GLY A 632 9.88 -4.28 22.19
CA GLY A 632 9.37 -4.20 20.83
C GLY A 632 10.27 -5.03 19.93
N GLY A 633 10.11 -6.34 20.02
CA GLY A 633 11.19 -7.30 19.90
C GLY A 633 12.58 -6.75 20.29
N GLY A 634 13.23 -7.48 21.15
CA GLY A 634 14.66 -7.65 20.94
C GLY A 634 15.45 -6.88 21.91
N CYS A 635 15.86 -7.65 22.89
CA CYS A 635 17.16 -7.47 23.44
C CYS A 635 17.64 -8.82 24.00
N SER A 636 18.89 -8.85 24.43
CA SER A 636 19.43 -9.95 25.23
C SER A 636 20.32 -9.42 26.37
N PRO A 637 20.42 -10.13 27.52
CA PRO A 637 21.15 -9.70 28.71
C PRO A 637 22.62 -10.18 28.78
N TYR A 638 23.38 -9.61 29.73
CA TYR A 638 24.79 -9.86 30.08
C TYR A 638 25.05 -11.21 30.79
N LEU A 639 26.30 -11.71 30.77
CA LEU A 639 26.87 -12.75 31.67
C LEU A 639 28.31 -12.36 32.09
N PRO A 640 28.77 -12.62 33.33
CA PRO A 640 30.04 -12.08 33.83
C PRO A 640 31.30 -12.94 33.50
N THR A 641 32.41 -12.21 33.29
CA THR A 641 33.86 -12.53 33.43
C THR A 641 34.59 -13.49 32.46
N GLN A 642 35.31 -12.86 31.49
CA GLN A 642 36.61 -13.11 30.79
C GLN A 642 37.18 -14.53 30.48
N PRO A 643 38.11 -14.69 29.49
CA PRO A 643 38.43 -13.87 28.31
C PRO A 643 38.35 -14.66 26.97
N ARG A 644 38.21 -13.94 25.84
CA ARG A 644 38.34 -14.46 24.45
C ARG A 644 37.57 -15.76 24.14
N SER A 645 36.24 -15.69 24.09
CA SER A 645 35.39 -16.56 23.28
C SER A 645 33.94 -16.06 23.40
N TYR A 646 33.14 -16.21 22.34
CA TYR A 646 31.70 -15.92 22.35
C TYR A 646 30.97 -16.93 23.25
N THR A 647 31.08 -16.77 24.57
CA THR A 647 30.48 -17.68 25.54
C THR A 647 29.27 -17.04 26.21
N THR A 648 28.17 -17.80 26.14
CA THR A 648 26.95 -17.76 26.96
C THR A 648 25.94 -16.61 26.79
N CYS A 649 24.89 -16.88 26.02
CA CYS A 649 23.57 -16.25 26.21
C CYS A 649 22.50 -17.36 26.42
N PRO A 650 21.78 -17.40 27.57
CA PRO A 650 20.84 -18.48 27.90
C PRO A 650 19.42 -18.36 27.36
N ILE A 651 19.00 -17.21 26.82
CA ILE A 651 17.56 -16.87 26.76
C ILE A 651 17.06 -16.65 25.31
N PRO A 652 15.94 -17.30 24.92
CA PRO A 652 15.27 -17.09 23.65
C PRO A 652 14.32 -15.88 23.71
N PHE A 653 14.60 -14.82 22.93
CA PHE A 653 13.75 -13.64 22.77
C PHE A 653 13.61 -13.22 21.29
N PRO A 654 12.47 -12.65 20.84
CA PRO A 654 12.30 -12.07 19.49
C PRO A 654 12.83 -10.64 19.40
N PHE A 655 13.18 -10.11 18.19
CA PHE A 655 13.85 -8.80 18.01
C PHE A 655 13.31 -7.79 16.92
N ILE A 656 12.78 -6.61 17.27
CA ILE A 656 12.49 -5.41 16.47
C ILE A 656 13.40 -4.20 16.91
N PRO A 657 13.32 -3.02 16.25
CA PRO A 657 14.41 -2.36 15.52
C PRO A 657 15.49 -1.73 16.44
N LEU A 658 16.65 -2.36 16.63
CA LEU A 658 17.74 -1.78 17.44
C LEU A 658 18.78 -1.07 16.58
N MET A 659 19.16 0.14 16.97
CA MET A 659 20.25 0.87 16.32
C MET A 659 21.55 0.74 17.12
N MET A 660 22.58 0.10 16.54
CA MET A 660 23.90 -0.13 17.15
C MET A 660 25.04 0.46 16.31
N ARG A 661 26.11 0.95 16.94
CA ARG A 661 27.35 1.35 16.26
C ARG A 661 28.37 0.21 16.25
N THR A 662 29.02 -0.12 15.14
CA THR A 662 29.83 -1.35 15.07
C THR A 662 31.32 -1.13 15.27
N TRP A 663 31.84 -1.62 16.41
CA TRP A 663 33.18 -2.20 16.57
C TRP A 663 33.08 -3.27 17.68
N GLY A 664 33.52 -4.51 17.39
CA GLY A 664 33.83 -5.64 18.28
C GLY A 664 33.10 -5.80 19.64
N CYS A 665 32.43 -6.96 19.78
CA CYS A 665 31.86 -7.57 21.00
C CYS A 665 30.41 -7.21 21.39
N VAL A 666 29.72 -8.24 21.89
CA VAL A 666 28.34 -8.26 22.40
C VAL A 666 28.21 -7.33 23.61
N TRP A 667 27.62 -6.14 23.40
CA TRP A 667 27.35 -5.04 24.36
C TRP A 667 28.60 -4.52 25.13
N PRO A 668 28.62 -3.23 25.50
CA PRO A 668 29.77 -2.38 25.64
C PRO A 668 30.32 -2.36 27.07
N LYS A 669 31.45 -1.68 27.19
CA LYS A 669 32.10 -1.33 28.44
C LYS A 669 31.13 -0.58 29.38
N PRO A 670 31.39 -0.59 30.71
CA PRO A 670 30.55 0.02 31.75
C PRO A 670 30.17 1.51 31.54
N ASP A 671 30.82 2.23 30.61
CA ASP A 671 30.59 3.66 30.35
C ASP A 671 29.56 3.96 29.25
N SER A 672 28.63 3.04 28.96
CA SER A 672 27.75 3.17 27.80
C SER A 672 26.35 3.65 28.16
N VAL A 673 25.92 4.72 27.50
CA VAL A 673 24.64 5.40 27.78
C VAL A 673 23.51 4.72 27.00
N LEU A 674 22.62 4.02 27.71
CA LEU A 674 21.34 3.55 27.16
C LEU A 674 20.36 4.72 27.10
N LEU A 675 19.93 5.09 25.89
CA LEU A 675 19.03 6.21 25.65
C LEU A 675 17.63 5.69 25.25
N HIS A 676 16.64 6.01 26.08
CA HIS A 676 15.22 5.80 25.77
C HIS A 676 14.74 6.86 24.77
N ILE A 677 14.12 6.44 23.66
CA ILE A 677 13.52 7.33 22.67
C ILE A 677 12.02 6.99 22.56
N GLN A 678 11.15 7.94 22.94
CA GLN A 678 9.68 7.79 22.91
C GLN A 678 9.09 7.61 21.50
N ALA A 679 9.88 7.80 20.43
CA ALA A 679 9.42 7.69 19.04
C ALA A 679 9.29 6.23 18.53
N PHE A 680 9.65 5.22 19.32
CA PHE A 680 9.42 3.81 19.01
C PHE A 680 8.05 3.37 19.58
N GLY A 681 6.99 3.55 18.78
CA GLY A 681 5.64 3.09 19.12
C GLY A 681 5.45 1.61 18.75
N LEU A 682 4.95 0.82 19.71
CA LEU A 682 4.43 -0.52 19.45
C LEU A 682 2.97 -0.40 19.04
N TRP A 683 2.64 -0.87 17.85
CA TRP A 683 1.25 -1.12 17.46
C TRP A 683 0.94 -2.54 17.92
N ASP A 684 0.14 -2.67 18.98
CA ASP A 684 -0.46 -3.94 19.38
C ASP A 684 -1.62 -4.32 18.44
#